data_AF-A0A3E2GUD3-F1
#
_entry.id   AF-A0A3E2GUD3-F1
#
_cell.length_a   1.000
_cell.length_b   1.000
_cell.length_c   1.000
_cell.angle_alpha   90.00
_cell.angle_beta   90.00
_cell.angle_gamma   90.00
#
_symmetry.space_group_name_H-M   'P 1'
#
loop_
_entity.id
_entity.type
_entity.pdbx_description
1 polymer ?
#
loop_
_entity_poly.entity_id
_entity_poly.type
_entity_poly.pdbx_seq_one_letter_code
_entity_poly.pdbx_strand_id
1 'polypeptide(L)'
;MRVPLTTPSQLTPEQQPLYDDMKSTIASNLNSFQTQTEEGALVGPWSAWITEPVIGGAVWNLAKVITTQATLPNAARQIAILVVGSHFKAAYELYAHIALSQAEGMSEDKVTTLAKGLRPASLNEQESTAYDVAHALVNGGVLPEAIYTKSVKVFGQHGTNELTYLVGVYCLVSVTLNGFDIPAPTTSKPAEPVVTKPNDSAPTPGTYQTINPTTGKIEKTIPETSDAEVAAALDIAHDRYENDWSRRSVAERAAIVGRAATILRSKLEEYAAIVTKEMGKLIDQSRWEVMFSADILEYYATHAEAFLESKPLPEAPDSVIATAPIGVILAIEPWNFPYYQLARVVGPQLVVGNVAIMKHAPSVPQCALAFARLFEEAGAPQGVYTNLFCSVSQISDLIDDFRVRGVTLTGSELAGSSVAEQAGRKLKKVVLELGGSDPYIVLEDADLEKAISQSAMARLVNMGQGCVSSKRFIVVGKERGAIFLDGLVKQFESLQVGDPADRSTSLGPLVSERAIQGLLAQINGAKANGARIVTGGKRIDRPGFYLEPTIITDISKENPLYQQETFGPVASFYVVNNEEEAIKLANDTKFGLGSSIWSTNIERARKVADQIESGMVFINSFAQAGPESPFGGVKNSGYGRELGELGIGEFVNRKLIKVTA
;
A
#
# COMPACT_ATOMS: atom_id res chain seq x y z
N MET A 1 14.07 -19.80 12.88
CA MET A 1 14.70 -20.71 13.86
C MET A 1 14.90 -19.90 15.13
N ARG A 2 14.21 -20.21 16.23
CA ARG A 2 14.21 -19.41 17.47
C ARG A 2 15.11 -20.09 18.52
N VAL A 3 15.99 -19.33 19.18
CA VAL A 3 16.88 -19.86 20.23
C VAL A 3 16.18 -19.70 21.59
N PRO A 4 16.07 -20.75 22.43
CA PRO A 4 15.38 -20.67 23.73
C PRO A 4 16.17 -19.86 24.77
N LEU A 5 15.47 -19.29 25.76
CA LEU A 5 16.09 -18.63 26.92
C LEU A 5 16.75 -19.68 27.83
N THR A 6 17.93 -19.38 28.35
CA THR A 6 18.65 -20.26 29.29
C THR A 6 18.24 -19.95 30.73
N THR A 7 17.72 -20.95 31.43
CA THR A 7 17.37 -20.83 32.86
C THR A 7 18.61 -21.01 33.75
N PRO A 8 18.61 -20.52 35.01
CA PRO A 8 19.72 -20.71 35.95
C PRO A 8 20.09 -22.18 36.16
N SER A 9 19.11 -23.09 36.06
CA SER A 9 19.31 -24.54 36.20
C SER A 9 20.12 -25.18 35.06
N GLN A 10 20.28 -24.46 33.94
CA GLN A 10 20.97 -24.92 32.73
C GLN A 10 22.35 -24.29 32.54
N LEU A 11 22.80 -23.46 33.49
CA LEU A 11 24.09 -22.75 33.42
C LEU A 11 25.26 -23.68 33.73
N THR A 12 26.34 -23.57 32.95
CA THR A 12 27.62 -24.19 33.33
C THR A 12 28.31 -23.40 34.44
N PRO A 13 29.25 -24.00 35.20
CA PRO A 13 30.02 -23.27 36.22
C PRO A 13 30.76 -22.04 35.69
N GLU A 14 31.15 -22.04 34.41
CA GLU A 14 31.83 -20.92 33.74
C GLU A 14 30.86 -19.76 33.40
N GLN A 15 29.58 -20.07 33.27
CA GLN A 15 28.51 -19.15 32.90
C GLN A 15 27.88 -18.44 34.12
N GLN A 16 27.96 -19.05 35.29
CA GLN A 16 27.35 -18.56 36.53
C GLN A 16 27.83 -17.14 36.94
N PRO A 17 29.14 -16.80 36.93
CA PRO A 17 29.60 -15.47 37.35
C PRO A 17 29.07 -14.34 36.45
N LEU A 18 28.94 -14.60 35.15
CA LEU A 18 28.42 -13.64 34.19
C LEU A 18 26.91 -13.42 34.40
N TYR A 19 26.15 -14.50 34.60
CA TYR A 19 24.73 -14.41 34.94
C TYR A 19 24.49 -13.59 36.23
N ASP A 20 25.30 -13.81 37.26
CA ASP A 20 25.18 -13.07 38.54
C ASP A 20 25.52 -11.58 38.39
N ASP A 21 26.56 -11.23 37.60
CA ASP A 21 26.91 -9.83 37.27
C ASP A 21 25.78 -9.13 36.51
N MET A 22 25.19 -9.82 35.53
CA MET A 22 24.07 -9.33 34.74
C MET A 22 22.85 -9.06 35.62
N LYS A 23 22.46 -10.04 36.42
CA LYS A 23 21.33 -9.93 37.34
C LYS A 23 21.50 -8.77 38.32
N SER A 24 22.69 -8.63 38.90
CA SER A 24 23.04 -7.53 39.82
C SER A 24 23.00 -6.15 39.14
N THR A 25 23.54 -6.05 37.94
CA THR A 25 23.58 -4.80 37.17
C THR A 25 22.18 -4.39 36.69
N ILE A 26 21.35 -5.34 36.25
CA ILE A 26 19.96 -5.09 35.88
C ILE A 26 19.17 -4.63 37.10
N ALA A 27 19.32 -5.30 38.26
CA ALA A 27 18.62 -4.93 39.48
C ALA A 27 18.98 -3.51 39.96
N SER A 28 20.21 -3.06 39.72
CA SER A 28 20.67 -1.73 40.13
C SER A 28 20.30 -0.61 39.15
N ASN A 29 20.02 -0.91 37.88
CA ASN A 29 19.82 0.11 36.83
C ASN A 29 18.45 0.05 36.12
N LEU A 30 17.73 -1.07 36.18
CA LEU A 30 16.51 -1.34 35.42
C LEU A 30 15.39 -1.92 36.31
N ASN A 31 15.18 -1.32 37.49
CA ASN A 31 14.18 -1.75 38.47
C ASN A 31 12.71 -1.50 38.05
N SER A 32 12.49 -0.83 36.92
CA SER A 32 11.15 -0.48 36.42
C SER A 32 10.52 -1.55 35.51
N PHE A 33 11.21 -2.67 35.28
CA PHE A 33 10.79 -3.70 34.31
C PHE A 33 10.85 -5.11 34.89
N GLN A 34 9.97 -6.00 34.40
CA GLN A 34 10.11 -7.44 34.62
C GLN A 34 11.22 -7.97 33.69
N THR A 35 12.39 -8.24 34.26
CA THR A 35 13.60 -8.66 33.53
C THR A 35 13.94 -10.15 33.74
N GLN A 36 13.08 -10.87 34.46
CA GLN A 36 13.21 -12.30 34.74
C GLN A 36 11.88 -13.02 34.52
N THR A 37 11.93 -14.22 33.93
CA THR A 37 10.80 -15.16 33.91
C THR A 37 10.56 -15.73 35.31
N GLU A 38 9.42 -16.41 35.53
CA GLU A 38 9.14 -17.13 36.78
C GLU A 38 10.22 -18.17 37.13
N GLU A 39 10.86 -18.73 36.10
CA GLU A 39 11.95 -19.71 36.20
C GLU A 39 13.34 -19.06 36.36
N GLY A 40 13.40 -17.72 36.43
CA GLY A 40 14.63 -16.96 36.66
C GLY A 40 15.50 -16.73 35.42
N ALA A 41 15.01 -17.04 34.21
CA ALA A 41 15.72 -16.71 32.97
C ALA A 41 15.68 -15.20 32.73
N LEU A 42 16.80 -14.60 32.31
CA LEU A 42 16.84 -13.17 31.96
C LEU A 42 16.12 -12.95 30.62
N VAL A 43 15.22 -11.97 30.58
CA VAL A 43 14.37 -11.63 29.41
C VAL A 43 14.89 -10.34 28.77
N GLY A 44 15.10 -10.31 27.45
CA GLY A 44 15.55 -9.13 26.69
C GLY A 44 16.84 -9.36 25.89
N PRO A 45 17.51 -8.30 25.38
CA PRO A 45 18.69 -8.42 24.51
C PRO A 45 19.95 -8.94 25.21
N TRP A 46 19.81 -9.29 26.48
CA TRP A 46 20.89 -9.63 27.40
C TRP A 46 21.05 -11.15 27.47
N SER A 47 20.96 -11.84 26.32
CA SER A 47 21.39 -13.23 26.26
C SER A 47 22.91 -13.27 26.40
N ALA A 48 23.38 -13.72 27.57
CA ALA A 48 24.79 -13.77 27.96
C ALA A 48 25.69 -14.58 26.99
N TRP A 49 25.07 -15.32 26.07
CA TRP A 49 25.71 -16.35 25.25
C TRP A 49 26.10 -15.87 23.85
N ILE A 50 25.79 -14.62 23.51
CA ILE A 50 26.27 -14.02 22.27
C ILE A 50 27.70 -13.54 22.52
N THR A 51 28.66 -14.37 22.10
CA THR A 51 30.08 -14.05 22.07
C THR A 51 30.43 -13.47 20.70
N GLU A 52 31.08 -12.30 20.68
CA GLU A 52 31.60 -11.72 19.45
C GLU A 52 33.01 -12.30 19.19
N PRO A 53 33.26 -12.97 18.05
CA PRO A 53 34.51 -13.72 17.82
C PRO A 53 35.78 -12.87 17.72
N VAL A 54 35.66 -11.59 17.37
CA VAL A 54 36.76 -10.65 17.14
C VAL A 54 37.18 -9.92 18.43
N ILE A 55 36.24 -9.67 19.35
CA ILE A 55 36.45 -8.98 20.64
C ILE A 55 36.80 -9.97 21.76
N GLY A 56 36.50 -11.26 21.59
CA GLY A 56 36.94 -12.33 22.51
C GLY A 56 36.22 -12.35 23.86
N GLY A 57 35.02 -11.74 23.95
CA GLY A 57 34.22 -11.67 25.18
C GLY A 57 32.71 -11.61 24.93
N ALA A 58 31.91 -11.72 26.00
CA ALA A 58 30.46 -11.61 25.92
C ALA A 58 30.03 -10.19 25.50
N VAL A 59 29.05 -10.08 24.61
CA VAL A 59 28.44 -8.79 24.18
C VAL A 59 27.95 -7.98 25.38
N TRP A 60 27.58 -8.63 26.49
CA TRP A 60 27.25 -7.98 27.76
C TRP A 60 28.34 -7.02 28.28
N ASN A 61 29.61 -7.39 28.15
CA ASN A 61 30.71 -6.53 28.63
C ASN A 61 30.77 -5.21 27.83
N LEU A 62 30.49 -5.26 26.52
CA LEU A 62 30.43 -4.09 25.67
C LEU A 62 29.23 -3.20 26.04
N ALA A 63 28.05 -3.79 26.25
CA ALA A 63 26.86 -3.08 26.72
C ALA A 63 27.08 -2.41 28.08
N LYS A 64 27.80 -3.07 29.00
CA LYS A 64 28.17 -2.55 30.33
C LYS A 64 29.10 -1.34 30.22
N VAL A 65 30.12 -1.37 29.37
CA VAL A 65 31.02 -0.22 29.17
C VAL A 65 30.24 0.99 28.63
N ILE A 66 29.39 0.78 27.62
CA ILE A 66 28.60 1.86 27.00
C ILE A 66 27.57 2.46 27.95
N THR A 67 27.13 1.72 28.97
CA THR A 67 26.16 2.20 29.98
C THR A 67 26.83 2.82 31.22
N THR A 68 27.96 2.26 31.68
CA THR A 68 28.61 2.69 32.93
C THR A 68 29.65 3.79 32.76
N GLN A 69 30.13 4.03 31.53
CA GLN A 69 31.12 5.07 31.21
C GLN A 69 30.59 6.12 30.22
N ALA A 70 29.27 6.33 30.20
CA ALA A 70 28.63 7.25 29.26
C ALA A 70 29.03 8.72 29.51
N THR A 71 29.46 9.40 28.46
CA THR A 71 29.75 10.85 28.46
C THR A 71 28.71 11.66 27.68
N LEU A 72 27.89 10.98 26.86
CA LEU A 72 26.79 11.61 26.12
C LEU A 72 25.61 11.98 27.04
N PRO A 73 24.92 13.10 26.76
CA PRO A 73 23.66 13.42 27.43
C PRO A 73 22.61 12.30 27.23
N ASN A 74 21.89 11.95 28.30
CA ASN A 74 20.91 10.85 28.26
C ASN A 74 19.87 11.02 27.14
N ALA A 75 19.32 12.23 26.95
CA ALA A 75 18.36 12.50 25.88
C ALA A 75 18.92 12.20 24.47
N ALA A 76 20.19 12.52 24.22
CA ALA A 76 20.86 12.21 22.94
C ALA A 76 21.00 10.69 22.75
N ARG A 77 21.33 9.96 23.83
CA ARG A 77 21.43 8.51 23.81
C ARG A 77 20.09 7.86 23.52
N GLN A 78 19.03 8.26 24.23
CA GLN A 78 17.68 7.71 24.01
C GLN A 78 17.17 7.97 22.59
N ILE A 79 17.43 9.16 22.03
CA ILE A 79 17.07 9.46 20.64
C ILE A 79 17.76 8.50 19.67
N ALA A 80 19.07 8.30 19.82
CA ALA A 80 19.80 7.38 18.96
C ALA A 80 19.23 5.97 19.06
N ILE A 81 18.95 5.49 20.27
CA ILE A 81 18.37 4.15 20.51
C ILE A 81 16.97 4.04 19.89
N LEU A 82 16.07 5.00 20.12
CA LEU A 82 14.72 4.97 19.54
C LEU A 82 14.73 5.05 18.00
N VAL A 83 15.70 5.75 17.40
CA VAL A 83 15.90 5.76 15.95
C VAL A 83 16.30 4.37 15.45
N VAL A 84 17.21 3.68 16.14
CA VAL A 84 17.60 2.31 15.78
C VAL A 84 16.42 1.33 15.97
N GLY A 85 15.80 1.33 17.15
CA GLY A 85 14.69 0.43 17.46
C GLY A 85 13.48 0.62 16.54
N SER A 86 13.19 1.85 16.12
CA SER A 86 12.11 2.12 15.15
C SER A 86 12.48 1.64 13.74
N HIS A 87 13.74 1.81 13.31
CA HIS A 87 14.23 1.31 12.03
C HIS A 87 14.10 -0.22 11.92
N PHE A 88 14.49 -0.96 12.98
CA PHE A 88 14.39 -2.42 13.01
C PHE A 88 13.03 -2.93 13.52
N LYS A 89 12.12 -2.06 13.95
CA LYS A 89 10.83 -2.42 14.58
C LYS A 89 10.99 -3.34 15.80
N ALA A 90 12.05 -3.15 16.59
CA ALA A 90 12.34 -3.98 17.75
C ALA A 90 11.41 -3.63 18.92
N ALA A 91 10.29 -4.36 19.05
CA ALA A 91 9.20 -4.03 19.98
C ALA A 91 9.64 -3.92 21.45
N TYR A 92 10.51 -4.82 21.91
CA TYR A 92 11.02 -4.81 23.27
C TYR A 92 11.96 -3.61 23.52
N GLU A 93 12.81 -3.28 22.55
CA GLU A 93 13.70 -2.12 22.62
C GLU A 93 12.90 -0.81 22.67
N LEU A 94 11.93 -0.66 21.76
CA LEU A 94 11.02 0.48 21.74
C LEU A 94 10.28 0.61 23.08
N TYR A 95 9.72 -0.48 23.61
CA TYR A 95 9.03 -0.47 24.90
C TYR A 95 9.93 0.02 26.04
N ALA A 96 11.13 -0.57 26.19
CA ALA A 96 12.04 -0.22 27.28
C ALA A 96 12.52 1.24 27.18
N HIS A 97 12.88 1.68 25.97
CA HIS A 97 13.46 3.00 25.77
C HIS A 97 12.42 4.12 25.69
N ILE A 98 11.16 3.83 25.35
CA ILE A 98 10.04 4.77 25.55
C ILE A 98 9.89 5.07 27.04
N ALA A 99 9.82 4.04 27.88
CA ALA A 99 9.64 4.21 29.32
C ALA A 99 10.83 4.94 29.97
N LEU A 100 12.07 4.61 29.58
CA LEU A 100 13.27 5.33 30.04
C LEU A 100 13.25 6.79 29.59
N SER A 101 12.92 7.07 28.32
CA SER A 101 12.87 8.45 27.80
C SER A 101 11.84 9.30 28.56
N GLN A 102 10.68 8.72 28.87
CA GLN A 102 9.64 9.39 29.65
C GLN A 102 10.09 9.66 31.09
N ALA A 103 10.74 8.70 31.74
CA ALA A 103 11.30 8.87 33.08
C ALA A 103 12.40 9.95 33.13
N GLU A 104 13.14 10.13 32.05
CA GLU A 104 14.17 11.17 31.88
C GLU A 104 13.60 12.52 31.45
N GLY A 105 12.27 12.67 31.37
CA GLY A 105 11.58 13.93 31.09
C GLY A 105 11.45 14.29 29.60
N MET A 106 11.70 13.35 28.69
CA MET A 106 11.42 13.55 27.27
C MET A 106 9.91 13.64 27.04
N SER A 107 9.46 14.64 26.26
CA SER A 107 8.04 14.83 26.00
C SER A 107 7.41 13.66 25.25
N GLU A 108 6.16 13.34 25.58
CA GLU A 108 5.41 12.23 24.98
C GLU A 108 5.31 12.35 23.45
N ASP A 109 5.14 13.57 22.93
CA ASP A 109 5.14 13.85 21.49
C ASP A 109 6.46 13.47 20.82
N LYS A 110 7.60 13.83 21.45
CA LYS A 110 8.94 13.54 20.93
C LYS A 110 9.18 12.03 20.93
N VAL A 111 8.88 11.35 22.02
CA VAL A 111 9.03 9.89 22.16
C VAL A 111 8.15 9.13 21.15
N THR A 112 6.88 9.53 21.03
CA THR A 112 5.93 8.90 20.08
C THR A 112 6.35 9.11 18.64
N THR A 113 6.88 10.29 18.30
CA THR A 113 7.35 10.60 16.95
C THR A 113 8.57 9.76 16.59
N LEU A 114 9.55 9.65 17.50
CA LEU A 114 10.73 8.79 17.30
C LEU A 114 10.36 7.31 17.18
N ALA A 115 9.45 6.81 18.04
CA ALA A 115 8.99 5.42 17.99
C ALA A 115 8.28 5.06 16.67
N LYS A 116 7.72 6.05 15.97
CA LYS A 116 7.13 5.90 14.63
C LYS A 116 8.17 5.99 13.49
N GLY A 117 9.45 6.14 13.81
CA GLY A 117 10.52 6.32 12.82
C GLY A 117 10.49 7.71 12.17
N LEU A 118 9.90 8.70 12.84
CA LEU A 118 9.80 10.08 12.36
C LEU A 118 10.73 11.00 13.14
N ARG A 119 11.14 12.11 12.51
CA ARG A 119 11.92 13.16 13.17
C ARG A 119 11.01 14.12 13.95
N PRO A 120 11.20 14.29 15.27
CA PRO A 120 10.50 15.33 16.03
C PRO A 120 10.87 16.74 15.57
N ALA A 121 9.89 17.64 15.55
CA ALA A 121 10.12 19.06 15.21
C ALA A 121 10.83 19.83 16.33
N SER A 122 10.77 19.31 17.58
CA SER A 122 11.21 19.99 18.81
C SER A 122 12.59 19.53 19.33
N LEU A 123 13.47 19.05 18.44
CA LEU A 123 14.82 18.62 18.82
C LEU A 123 15.75 19.83 19.02
N ASN A 124 16.42 19.88 20.17
CA ASN A 124 17.51 20.83 20.40
C ASN A 124 18.78 20.42 19.63
N GLU A 125 19.85 21.21 19.68
CA GLU A 125 21.05 20.98 18.88
C GLU A 125 21.71 19.60 19.15
N GLN A 126 21.81 19.19 20.41
CA GLN A 126 22.39 17.89 20.79
C GLN A 126 21.50 16.74 20.31
N GLU A 127 20.20 16.84 20.60
CA GLU A 127 19.20 15.84 20.20
C GLU A 127 19.11 15.67 18.68
N SER A 128 19.11 16.78 17.95
CA SER A 128 19.08 16.83 16.49
C SER A 128 20.33 16.20 15.89
N THR A 129 21.50 16.46 16.48
CA THR A 129 22.77 15.86 16.07
C THR A 129 22.79 14.36 16.32
N ALA A 130 22.26 13.89 17.46
CA ALA A 130 22.14 12.47 17.76
C ALA A 130 21.20 11.74 16.79
N TYR A 131 20.05 12.35 16.47
CA TYR A 131 19.12 11.85 15.46
C TYR A 131 19.82 11.75 14.09
N ASP A 132 20.50 12.80 13.65
CA ASP A 132 21.16 12.86 12.33
C ASP A 132 22.19 11.74 12.17
N VAL A 133 23.04 11.53 13.18
CA VAL A 133 24.08 10.48 13.18
C VAL A 133 23.43 9.10 13.15
N ALA A 134 22.50 8.82 14.07
CA ALA A 134 21.83 7.52 14.15
C ALA A 134 21.07 7.20 12.85
N HIS A 135 20.28 8.15 12.35
CA HIS A 135 19.49 8.00 11.14
C HIS A 135 20.37 7.77 9.91
N ALA A 136 21.51 8.46 9.78
CA ALA A 136 22.44 8.28 8.68
C ALA A 136 23.12 6.90 8.71
N LEU A 137 23.58 6.47 9.89
CA LEU A 137 24.24 5.18 10.06
C LEU A 137 23.31 4.00 9.73
N VAL A 138 22.04 4.05 10.15
CA VAL A 138 21.09 2.96 9.88
C VAL A 138 20.52 2.94 8.46
N ASN A 139 20.45 4.09 7.77
CA ASN A 139 19.87 4.18 6.41
C ASN A 139 20.89 4.29 5.27
N GLY A 140 22.18 4.43 5.55
CA GLY A 140 23.18 4.71 4.52
C GLY A 140 24.55 4.06 4.69
N GLY A 141 24.83 3.39 5.81
CA GLY A 141 26.08 2.65 6.09
C GLY A 141 27.35 3.52 6.20
N VAL A 142 27.37 4.70 5.59
CA VAL A 142 28.46 5.68 5.65
C VAL A 142 27.93 6.96 6.27
N LEU A 143 28.56 7.41 7.36
CA LEU A 143 28.23 8.68 8.02
C LEU A 143 28.76 9.85 7.16
N PRO A 144 27.88 10.74 6.63
CA PRO A 144 28.33 11.87 5.82
C PRO A 144 29.26 12.80 6.61
N GLU A 145 30.32 13.30 5.96
CA GLU A 145 31.35 14.14 6.58
C GLU A 145 30.76 15.38 7.29
N ALA A 146 29.72 15.99 6.70
CA ALA A 146 29.03 17.13 7.30
C ALA A 146 28.34 16.78 8.63
N ILE A 147 27.71 15.59 8.71
CA ILE A 147 27.05 15.12 9.93
C ILE A 147 28.11 14.72 10.98
N TYR A 148 29.18 14.03 10.56
CA TYR A 148 30.29 13.69 11.43
C TYR A 148 30.95 14.94 12.04
N THR A 149 31.28 15.94 11.21
CA THR A 149 31.91 17.20 11.66
C THR A 149 31.00 17.95 12.64
N LYS A 150 29.70 18.00 12.37
CA LYS A 150 28.70 18.57 13.29
C LYS A 150 28.69 17.81 14.62
N SER A 151 28.71 16.48 14.59
CA SER A 151 28.78 15.65 15.78
C SER A 151 30.04 15.93 16.61
N VAL A 152 31.22 16.01 15.98
CA VAL A 152 32.47 16.32 16.67
C VAL A 152 32.43 17.70 17.31
N LYS A 153 31.79 18.68 16.67
CA LYS A 153 31.60 20.02 17.24
C LYS A 153 30.70 20.01 18.47
N VAL A 154 29.62 19.22 18.45
CA VAL A 154 28.59 19.20 19.50
C VAL A 154 28.97 18.31 20.69
N PHE A 155 29.57 17.15 20.43
CA PHE A 155 29.87 16.13 21.44
C PHE A 155 31.37 15.90 21.68
N GLY A 156 32.24 16.61 20.93
CA GLY A 156 33.66 16.29 20.89
C GLY A 156 33.95 14.99 20.14
N GLN A 157 35.24 14.70 19.96
CA GLN A 157 35.68 13.47 19.31
C GLN A 157 35.27 12.23 20.11
N HIS A 158 35.39 12.29 21.44
CA HIS A 158 35.05 11.17 22.31
C HIS A 158 33.55 10.87 22.31
N GLY A 159 32.70 11.88 22.48
CA GLY A 159 31.25 11.69 22.45
C GLY A 159 30.72 11.27 21.08
N THR A 160 31.34 11.72 19.98
CA THR A 160 30.99 11.25 18.63
C THR A 160 31.32 9.78 18.43
N ASN A 161 32.47 9.34 18.93
CA ASN A 161 32.84 7.93 18.91
C ASN A 161 31.87 7.10 19.76
N GLU A 162 31.56 7.57 20.98
CA GLU A 162 30.57 6.93 21.86
C GLU A 162 29.21 6.79 21.18
N LEU A 163 28.74 7.83 20.49
CA LEU A 163 27.45 7.83 19.79
C LEU A 163 27.44 6.83 18.63
N THR A 164 28.54 6.76 17.88
CA THR A 164 28.69 5.81 16.77
C THR A 164 28.68 4.37 17.27
N TYR A 165 29.41 4.08 18.36
CA TYR A 165 29.41 2.76 18.99
C TYR A 165 28.05 2.41 19.60
N LEU A 166 27.37 3.37 20.22
CA LEU A 166 26.02 3.20 20.76
C LEU A 166 25.05 2.74 19.65
N VAL A 167 25.04 3.43 18.51
CA VAL A 167 24.20 3.06 17.35
C VAL A 167 24.54 1.64 16.88
N GLY A 168 25.82 1.32 16.70
CA GLY A 168 26.24 -0.02 16.26
C GLY A 168 25.82 -1.15 17.23
N VAL A 169 25.95 -0.93 18.54
CA VAL A 169 25.52 -1.90 19.55
C VAL A 169 24.02 -2.07 19.56
N TYR A 170 23.25 -0.99 19.44
CA TYR A 170 21.80 -1.10 19.39
C TYR A 170 21.28 -1.70 18.08
N CYS A 171 22.00 -1.59 16.96
CA CYS A 171 21.68 -2.36 15.75
C CYS A 171 21.80 -3.86 16.02
N LEU A 172 22.89 -4.30 16.67
CA LEU A 172 23.08 -5.69 17.06
C LEU A 172 21.98 -6.15 18.02
N VAL A 173 21.65 -5.33 19.02
CA VAL A 173 20.58 -5.60 20.00
C VAL A 173 19.22 -5.73 19.33
N SER A 174 18.82 -4.76 18.50
CA SER A 174 17.56 -4.78 17.75
C SER A 174 17.41 -6.01 16.86
N VAL A 175 18.45 -6.34 16.08
CA VAL A 175 18.45 -7.53 15.20
C VAL A 175 18.37 -8.80 16.01
N THR A 176 19.11 -8.87 17.12
CA THR A 176 19.07 -10.00 18.05
C THR A 176 17.67 -10.16 18.62
N LEU A 177 17.08 -9.08 19.17
CA LEU A 177 15.74 -9.10 19.77
C LEU A 177 14.65 -9.58 18.83
N ASN A 178 14.69 -9.18 17.56
CA ASN A 178 13.74 -9.69 16.57
C ASN A 178 13.96 -11.17 16.22
N GLY A 179 15.17 -11.70 16.44
CA GLY A 179 15.51 -13.12 16.30
C GLY A 179 15.03 -14.01 17.46
N PHE A 180 14.77 -13.43 18.63
CA PHE A 180 14.25 -14.12 19.82
C PHE A 180 12.76 -13.77 20.03
N ASP A 181 11.93 -14.74 20.43
CA ASP A 181 10.50 -14.51 20.69
C ASP A 181 10.30 -13.92 22.09
N ILE A 182 10.73 -12.66 22.27
CA ILE A 182 10.69 -11.98 23.56
C ILE A 182 9.34 -11.26 23.72
N PRO A 183 8.45 -11.73 24.62
CA PRO A 183 7.18 -11.05 24.84
C PRO A 183 7.41 -9.67 25.46
N ALA A 184 7.01 -8.61 24.74
CA ALA A 184 6.94 -7.27 25.29
C ALA A 184 5.61 -7.08 26.04
N PRO A 185 5.58 -6.44 27.21
CA PRO A 185 4.34 -6.16 27.93
C PRO A 185 3.39 -5.31 27.06
N THR A 186 2.15 -5.77 26.89
CA THR A 186 1.07 -4.92 26.38
C THR A 186 0.68 -3.97 27.51
N THR A 187 1.06 -2.70 27.42
CA THR A 187 0.90 -1.69 28.47
C THR A 187 -0.50 -1.67 29.09
N SER A 188 -0.57 -1.91 30.39
CA SER A 188 -1.73 -1.65 31.24
C SER A 188 -1.87 -0.13 31.50
N LYS A 189 -3.02 0.44 31.12
CA LYS A 189 -3.65 1.73 31.52
C LYS A 189 -2.81 2.76 32.31
N PRO A 190 -2.64 3.98 31.76
CA PRO A 190 -2.58 5.22 32.55
C PRO A 190 -3.99 5.79 32.79
N ALA A 191 -4.17 6.49 33.91
CA ALA A 191 -5.42 7.13 34.33
C ALA A 191 -5.96 8.13 33.27
N GLU A 192 -7.28 8.11 33.08
CA GLU A 192 -8.02 8.95 32.14
C GLU A 192 -7.80 10.45 32.42
N PRO A 193 -7.33 11.24 31.45
CA PRO A 193 -7.79 12.61 31.32
C PRO A 193 -9.17 12.57 30.65
N VAL A 194 -10.14 13.29 31.22
CA VAL A 194 -11.45 13.54 30.61
C VAL A 194 -11.22 14.28 29.30
N VAL A 195 -11.08 13.51 28.22
CA VAL A 195 -11.08 13.96 26.84
C VAL A 195 -12.16 13.13 26.16
N THR A 196 -13.16 13.82 25.63
CA THR A 196 -14.24 13.23 24.85
C THR A 196 -13.68 12.25 23.81
N LYS A 197 -14.09 10.99 23.91
CA LYS A 197 -13.67 9.88 23.04
C LYS A 197 -13.61 10.28 21.55
N PRO A 198 -12.50 10.06 20.83
CA PRO A 198 -12.53 9.88 19.39
C PRO A 198 -13.12 8.49 19.07
N ASN A 199 -14.01 8.41 18.09
CA ASN A 199 -14.68 7.18 17.67
C ASN A 199 -13.71 6.03 17.28
N ASP A 200 -14.10 4.81 17.64
CA ASP A 200 -13.47 3.51 17.35
C ASP A 200 -13.45 3.14 15.83
N SER A 201 -12.82 3.94 14.96
CA SER A 201 -12.94 3.78 13.50
C SER A 201 -11.73 3.16 12.78
N ALA A 202 -10.78 2.54 13.49
CA ALA A 202 -9.69 1.78 12.87
C ALA A 202 -9.93 0.27 13.03
N PRO A 203 -9.68 -0.56 12.00
CA PRO A 203 -9.80 -2.01 12.11
C PRO A 203 -8.97 -2.54 13.27
N THR A 204 -9.58 -3.39 14.10
CA THR A 204 -8.84 -4.12 15.13
C THR A 204 -7.87 -5.08 14.43
N PRO A 205 -6.57 -5.12 14.82
CA PRO A 205 -5.62 -6.09 14.30
C PRO A 205 -6.20 -7.51 14.36
N GLY A 206 -6.02 -8.31 13.30
CA GLY A 206 -6.60 -9.65 13.23
C GLY A 206 -8.04 -9.73 12.68
N THR A 207 -8.61 -8.61 12.20
CA THR A 207 -9.99 -8.58 11.69
C THR A 207 -10.17 -7.75 10.42
N TYR A 208 -11.15 -8.17 9.62
CA TYR A 208 -11.73 -7.43 8.51
C TYR A 208 -13.04 -6.80 8.95
N GLN A 209 -13.32 -5.56 8.55
CA GLN A 209 -14.46 -4.81 9.07
C GLN A 209 -15.18 -4.01 8.00
N THR A 210 -16.51 -4.10 8.01
CA THR A 210 -17.36 -3.13 7.34
C THR A 210 -17.56 -1.96 8.29
N ILE A 211 -16.91 -0.83 8.00
CA ILE A 211 -17.18 0.44 8.66
C ILE A 211 -17.99 1.27 7.68
N ASN A 212 -19.26 1.53 7.98
CA ASN A 212 -20.13 2.29 7.07
C ASN A 212 -19.61 3.73 6.95
N PRO A 213 -19.13 4.17 5.78
CA PRO A 213 -18.47 5.46 5.64
C PRO A 213 -19.39 6.67 5.85
N THR A 214 -20.71 6.48 5.74
CA THR A 214 -21.73 7.53 5.94
C THR A 214 -21.97 7.84 7.41
N THR A 215 -21.64 6.90 8.31
CA THR A 215 -21.90 7.03 9.76
C THR A 215 -20.65 6.87 10.63
N GLY A 216 -19.62 6.20 10.11
CA GLY A 216 -18.42 5.79 10.83
C GLY A 216 -18.62 4.58 11.76
N LYS A 217 -19.76 3.88 11.69
CA LYS A 217 -20.08 2.74 12.57
C LYS A 217 -19.60 1.42 11.96
N ILE A 218 -19.08 0.53 12.82
CA ILE A 218 -18.81 -0.86 12.46
C ILE A 218 -20.15 -1.59 12.31
N GLU A 219 -20.41 -2.18 11.15
CA GLU A 219 -21.62 -2.96 10.86
C GLU A 219 -21.35 -4.46 10.81
N LYS A 220 -20.12 -4.87 10.47
CA LYS A 220 -19.72 -6.28 10.39
C LYS A 220 -18.24 -6.42 10.70
N THR A 221 -17.90 -7.50 11.40
CA THR A 221 -16.52 -7.91 11.67
C THR A 221 -16.36 -9.36 11.26
N ILE A 222 -15.29 -9.66 10.53
CA ILE A 222 -14.90 -11.00 10.11
C ILE A 222 -13.48 -11.26 10.63
N PRO A 223 -13.23 -12.38 11.34
CA PRO A 223 -11.88 -12.71 11.77
C PRO A 223 -10.99 -13.04 10.57
N GLU A 224 -9.68 -12.86 10.74
CA GLU A 224 -8.71 -13.41 9.79
C GLU A 224 -8.87 -14.93 9.68
N THR A 225 -8.62 -15.45 8.48
CA THR A 225 -8.59 -16.89 8.21
C THR A 225 -7.40 -17.51 8.95
N SER A 226 -7.59 -18.67 9.60
CA SER A 226 -6.49 -19.32 10.32
C SER A 226 -5.44 -19.89 9.37
N ASP A 227 -4.21 -20.07 9.84
CA ASP A 227 -3.11 -20.64 9.03
C ASP A 227 -3.48 -22.02 8.44
N ALA A 228 -4.18 -22.84 9.21
CA ALA A 228 -4.64 -24.16 8.77
C ALA A 228 -5.67 -24.06 7.63
N GLU A 229 -6.59 -23.10 7.71
CA GLU A 229 -7.58 -22.85 6.65
C GLU A 229 -6.93 -22.25 5.40
N VAL A 230 -5.94 -21.36 5.55
CA VAL A 230 -5.15 -20.83 4.43
C VAL A 230 -4.41 -21.97 3.71
N ALA A 231 -3.75 -22.85 4.46
CA ALA A 231 -3.04 -24.01 3.90
C ALA A 231 -4.01 -24.96 3.18
N ALA A 232 -5.14 -25.29 3.81
CA ALA A 232 -6.16 -26.15 3.21
C ALA A 232 -6.77 -25.55 1.94
N ALA A 233 -7.01 -24.23 1.94
CA ALA A 233 -7.49 -23.52 0.75
C ALA A 233 -6.49 -23.58 -0.41
N LEU A 234 -5.19 -23.45 -0.13
CA LEU A 234 -4.15 -23.60 -1.13
C LEU A 234 -4.04 -25.05 -1.64
N ASP A 235 -4.18 -26.05 -0.76
CA ASP A 235 -4.24 -27.46 -1.16
C ASP A 235 -5.39 -27.71 -2.15
N ILE A 236 -6.59 -27.21 -1.83
CA ILE A 236 -7.78 -27.36 -2.67
C ILE A 236 -7.60 -26.64 -4.01
N ALA A 237 -7.13 -25.39 -4.00
CA ALA A 237 -6.91 -24.63 -5.23
C ALA A 237 -5.91 -25.36 -6.14
N HIS A 238 -4.79 -25.82 -5.59
CA HIS A 238 -3.77 -26.54 -6.33
C HIS A 238 -4.30 -27.87 -6.90
N ASP A 239 -5.04 -28.65 -6.12
CA ASP A 239 -5.69 -29.88 -6.59
C ASP A 239 -6.66 -29.61 -7.75
N ARG A 240 -7.48 -28.55 -7.65
CA ARG A 240 -8.39 -28.16 -8.75
C ARG A 240 -7.62 -27.79 -10.01
N TYR A 241 -6.51 -27.05 -9.88
CA TYR A 241 -5.68 -26.73 -11.02
C TYR A 241 -5.12 -27.99 -11.68
N GLU A 242 -4.48 -28.88 -10.91
CA GLU A 242 -3.79 -30.06 -11.45
C GLU A 242 -4.75 -31.09 -12.04
N ASN A 243 -5.91 -31.31 -11.42
CA ASN A 243 -6.75 -32.48 -11.68
C ASN A 243 -8.08 -32.20 -12.37
N ASP A 244 -8.53 -30.94 -12.46
CA ASP A 244 -9.83 -30.59 -13.06
C ASP A 244 -9.75 -29.34 -13.96
N TRP A 245 -9.64 -28.16 -13.36
CA TRP A 245 -9.90 -26.87 -14.00
C TRP A 245 -9.04 -26.61 -15.25
N SER A 246 -7.72 -26.87 -15.14
CA SER A 246 -6.79 -26.67 -16.26
C SER A 246 -7.03 -27.65 -17.42
N ARG A 247 -7.70 -28.79 -17.17
CA ARG A 247 -7.96 -29.85 -18.15
C ARG A 247 -9.29 -29.67 -18.89
N ARG A 248 -10.19 -28.83 -18.38
CA ARG A 248 -11.41 -28.45 -19.09
C ARG A 248 -11.08 -27.72 -20.39
N SER A 249 -11.98 -27.76 -21.36
CA SER A 249 -11.88 -26.92 -22.54
C SER A 249 -12.03 -25.44 -22.18
N VAL A 250 -11.51 -24.55 -23.04
CA VAL A 250 -11.71 -23.10 -22.88
C VAL A 250 -13.21 -22.77 -22.85
N ALA A 251 -14.00 -23.39 -23.74
CA ALA A 251 -15.45 -23.24 -23.81
C ALA A 251 -16.17 -23.57 -22.49
N GLU A 252 -15.80 -24.67 -21.81
CA GLU A 252 -16.42 -25.05 -20.53
C GLU A 252 -16.11 -24.03 -19.42
N ARG A 253 -14.87 -23.51 -19.37
CA ARG A 253 -14.48 -22.48 -18.40
C ARG A 253 -15.15 -21.15 -18.71
N ALA A 254 -15.16 -20.75 -19.98
CA ALA A 254 -15.84 -19.57 -20.48
C ALA A 254 -17.34 -19.58 -20.15
N ALA A 255 -18.01 -20.73 -20.27
CA ALA A 255 -19.42 -20.87 -19.91
C ALA A 255 -19.69 -20.57 -18.42
N ILE A 256 -18.79 -20.94 -17.51
CA ILE A 256 -18.90 -20.61 -16.07
C ILE A 256 -18.69 -19.11 -15.86
N VAL A 257 -17.65 -18.53 -16.46
CA VAL A 257 -17.35 -17.10 -16.32
C VAL A 257 -18.47 -16.23 -16.92
N GLY A 258 -19.06 -16.63 -18.06
CA GLY A 258 -20.21 -15.96 -18.66
C GLY A 258 -21.50 -16.09 -17.82
N ARG A 259 -21.69 -17.19 -17.08
CA ARG A 259 -22.79 -17.28 -16.11
C ARG A 259 -22.60 -16.32 -14.95
N ALA A 260 -21.38 -16.14 -14.45
CA ALA A 260 -21.09 -15.12 -13.44
C ALA A 260 -21.45 -13.70 -13.95
N ALA A 261 -21.12 -13.36 -15.19
CA ALA A 261 -21.57 -12.10 -15.81
C ALA A 261 -23.10 -11.96 -15.80
N THR A 262 -23.82 -13.02 -16.17
CA THR A 262 -25.29 -13.04 -16.16
C THR A 262 -25.87 -12.84 -14.75
N ILE A 263 -25.25 -13.44 -13.73
CA ILE A 263 -25.69 -13.30 -12.32
C ILE A 263 -25.49 -11.87 -11.82
N LEU A 264 -24.36 -11.23 -12.11
CA LEU A 264 -24.13 -9.83 -11.74
C LEU A 264 -25.20 -8.91 -12.32
N ARG A 265 -25.61 -9.13 -13.57
CA ARG A 265 -26.68 -8.35 -14.21
C ARG A 265 -28.04 -8.61 -13.56
N SER A 266 -28.36 -9.87 -13.26
CA SER A 266 -29.67 -10.22 -12.67
C SER A 266 -29.80 -9.80 -11.20
N LYS A 267 -28.67 -9.71 -10.47
CA LYS A 267 -28.60 -9.28 -9.06
C LYS A 267 -27.98 -7.90 -8.88
N LEU A 268 -28.07 -7.03 -9.91
CA LEU A 268 -27.44 -5.71 -9.94
C LEU A 268 -27.61 -4.91 -8.64
N GLU A 269 -28.85 -4.79 -8.16
CA GLU A 269 -29.18 -4.00 -6.98
C GLU A 269 -28.60 -4.59 -5.68
N GLU A 270 -28.56 -5.92 -5.56
CA GLU A 270 -27.96 -6.59 -4.40
C GLU A 270 -26.47 -6.27 -4.31
N TYR A 271 -25.74 -6.48 -5.41
CA TYR A 271 -24.29 -6.25 -5.45
C TYR A 271 -23.97 -4.76 -5.29
N ALA A 272 -24.69 -3.86 -5.96
CA ALA A 272 -24.47 -2.42 -5.89
C ALA A 272 -24.71 -1.85 -4.48
N ALA A 273 -25.73 -2.34 -3.77
CA ALA A 273 -26.02 -1.91 -2.41
C ALA A 273 -24.89 -2.25 -1.43
N ILE A 274 -24.21 -3.40 -1.61
CA ILE A 274 -23.06 -3.77 -0.78
C ILE A 274 -21.89 -2.80 -1.01
N VAL A 275 -21.60 -2.45 -2.27
CA VAL A 275 -20.54 -1.48 -2.59
C VAL A 275 -20.87 -0.13 -1.97
N THR A 276 -22.08 0.40 -2.17
CA THR A 276 -22.47 1.69 -1.56
C THR A 276 -22.35 1.68 -0.05
N LYS A 277 -22.69 0.56 0.61
CA LYS A 277 -22.56 0.40 2.06
C LYS A 277 -21.11 0.40 2.55
N GLU A 278 -20.23 -0.40 1.96
CA GLU A 278 -18.85 -0.55 2.46
C GLU A 278 -17.91 0.55 1.97
N MET A 279 -18.15 1.06 0.77
CA MET A 279 -17.29 2.06 0.12
C MET A 279 -17.80 3.49 0.23
N GLY A 280 -19.10 3.68 0.48
CA GLY A 280 -19.72 5.00 0.40
C GLY A 280 -19.86 5.52 -1.04
N LYS A 281 -19.68 4.64 -2.03
CA LYS A 281 -19.81 4.96 -3.46
C LYS A 281 -21.26 5.28 -3.81
N LEU A 282 -21.48 6.33 -4.60
CA LEU A 282 -22.82 6.71 -5.08
C LEU A 282 -23.49 5.51 -5.76
N ILE A 283 -24.77 5.27 -5.48
CA ILE A 283 -25.48 4.07 -5.93
C ILE A 283 -25.42 3.87 -7.44
N ASP A 284 -25.51 4.93 -8.24
CA ASP A 284 -25.43 4.83 -9.69
C ASP A 284 -24.01 4.48 -10.18
N GLN A 285 -22.97 4.89 -9.43
CA GLN A 285 -21.59 4.44 -9.69
C GLN A 285 -21.34 3.00 -9.23
N SER A 286 -21.97 2.56 -8.12
CA SER A 286 -21.94 1.16 -7.70
C SER A 286 -22.62 0.25 -8.73
N ARG A 287 -23.77 0.67 -9.27
CA ARG A 287 -24.45 -0.05 -10.36
C ARG A 287 -23.58 -0.13 -11.60
N TRP A 288 -22.96 0.99 -11.99
CA TRP A 288 -22.02 1.02 -13.10
C TRP A 288 -20.87 0.03 -12.89
N GLU A 289 -20.27 -0.01 -11.70
CA GLU A 289 -19.18 -0.96 -11.42
C GLU A 289 -19.62 -2.42 -11.54
N VAL A 290 -20.81 -2.77 -11.04
CA VAL A 290 -21.35 -4.14 -11.15
C VAL A 290 -21.57 -4.51 -12.61
N MET A 291 -22.17 -3.61 -13.41
CA MET A 291 -22.36 -3.83 -14.84
C MET A 291 -21.02 -3.97 -15.56
N PHE A 292 -20.06 -3.10 -15.27
CA PHE A 292 -18.75 -3.12 -15.90
C PHE A 292 -17.96 -4.38 -15.54
N SER A 293 -18.10 -4.87 -14.30
CA SER A 293 -17.56 -6.17 -13.89
C SER A 293 -18.17 -7.31 -14.70
N ALA A 294 -19.49 -7.27 -14.94
CA ALA A 294 -20.16 -8.24 -15.79
C ALA A 294 -19.65 -8.19 -17.24
N ASP A 295 -19.45 -6.98 -17.79
CA ASP A 295 -18.94 -6.78 -19.15
C ASP A 295 -17.52 -7.35 -19.31
N ILE A 296 -16.66 -7.24 -18.29
CA ILE A 296 -15.32 -7.84 -18.28
C ILE A 296 -15.40 -9.37 -18.31
N LEU A 297 -16.23 -9.96 -17.44
CA LEU A 297 -16.41 -11.41 -17.39
C LEU A 297 -16.96 -11.95 -18.71
N GLU A 298 -17.95 -11.27 -19.30
CA GLU A 298 -18.53 -11.64 -20.60
C GLU A 298 -17.53 -11.48 -21.75
N TYR A 299 -16.74 -10.40 -21.75
CA TYR A 299 -15.71 -10.17 -22.77
C TYR A 299 -14.73 -11.34 -22.82
N TYR A 300 -14.20 -11.76 -21.66
CA TYR A 300 -13.29 -12.89 -21.61
C TYR A 300 -13.99 -14.22 -21.92
N ALA A 301 -15.21 -14.43 -21.48
CA ALA A 301 -15.98 -15.62 -21.86
C ALA A 301 -16.21 -15.71 -23.38
N THR A 302 -16.36 -14.57 -24.06
CA THR A 302 -16.64 -14.50 -25.50
C THR A 302 -15.37 -14.63 -26.34
N HIS A 303 -14.26 -14.01 -25.92
CA HIS A 303 -13.07 -13.85 -26.75
C HIS A 303 -11.91 -14.79 -26.40
N ALA A 304 -11.96 -15.50 -25.26
CA ALA A 304 -10.82 -16.31 -24.80
C ALA A 304 -10.39 -17.41 -25.78
N GLU A 305 -11.30 -18.06 -26.50
CA GLU A 305 -10.92 -19.10 -27.47
C GLU A 305 -9.99 -18.55 -28.56
N ALA A 306 -10.31 -17.36 -29.09
CA ALA A 306 -9.49 -16.69 -30.10
C ALA A 306 -8.14 -16.23 -29.51
N PHE A 307 -8.14 -15.69 -28.29
CA PHE A 307 -6.90 -15.22 -27.64
C PHE A 307 -5.93 -16.36 -27.29
N LEU A 308 -6.45 -17.57 -27.05
CA LEU A 308 -5.67 -18.72 -26.61
C LEU A 308 -5.33 -19.70 -27.75
N GLU A 309 -5.76 -19.41 -28.98
CA GLU A 309 -5.44 -20.21 -30.15
C GLU A 309 -3.93 -20.35 -30.34
N SER A 310 -3.48 -21.55 -30.71
CA SER A 310 -2.06 -21.82 -30.97
C SER A 310 -1.61 -21.09 -32.23
N LYS A 311 -0.54 -20.29 -32.12
CA LYS A 311 -0.04 -19.47 -33.23
C LYS A 311 1.05 -20.24 -33.99
N PRO A 312 0.93 -20.48 -35.30
CA PRO A 312 2.00 -21.12 -36.08
C PRO A 312 3.25 -20.24 -36.13
N LEU A 313 4.43 -20.85 -36.29
CA LEU A 313 5.69 -20.14 -36.51
C LEU A 313 6.17 -20.37 -37.95
N PRO A 314 5.89 -19.43 -38.89
CA PRO A 314 6.19 -19.65 -40.31
C PRO A 314 7.66 -19.92 -40.62
N GLU A 315 8.58 -19.33 -39.84
CA GLU A 315 10.02 -19.49 -40.02
C GLU A 315 10.58 -20.77 -39.37
N ALA A 316 9.77 -21.51 -38.63
CA ALA A 316 10.12 -22.76 -37.98
C ALA A 316 9.09 -23.85 -38.34
N PRO A 317 9.35 -24.65 -39.40
CA PRO A 317 8.44 -25.70 -39.83
C PRO A 317 8.01 -26.62 -38.68
N ASP A 318 6.77 -27.08 -38.75
CA ASP A 318 6.14 -27.98 -37.77
C ASP A 318 6.20 -27.48 -36.33
N SER A 319 6.19 -26.14 -36.16
CA SER A 319 6.24 -25.48 -34.85
C SER A 319 5.03 -24.59 -34.61
N VAL A 320 4.49 -24.66 -33.39
CA VAL A 320 3.43 -23.78 -32.90
C VAL A 320 3.81 -23.20 -31.53
N ILE A 321 3.32 -21.99 -31.25
CA ILE A 321 3.29 -21.42 -29.90
C ILE A 321 1.92 -21.69 -29.31
N ALA A 322 1.85 -22.60 -28.34
CA ALA A 322 0.65 -22.89 -27.57
C ALA A 322 0.63 -22.04 -26.27
N THR A 323 -0.55 -21.63 -25.84
CA THR A 323 -0.73 -20.89 -24.58
C THR A 323 -1.28 -21.82 -23.50
N ALA A 324 -0.64 -21.88 -22.34
CA ALA A 324 -1.07 -22.72 -21.22
C ALA A 324 -1.14 -21.93 -19.91
N PRO A 325 -2.10 -22.23 -19.00
CA PRO A 325 -2.11 -21.66 -17.65
C PRO A 325 -0.87 -22.08 -16.87
N ILE A 326 -0.48 -21.29 -15.87
CA ILE A 326 0.73 -21.52 -15.07
C ILE A 326 0.48 -22.05 -13.67
N GLY A 327 -0.74 -21.96 -13.11
CA GLY A 327 -1.04 -22.52 -11.79
C GLY A 327 -1.98 -21.67 -10.93
N VAL A 328 -1.69 -21.63 -9.63
CA VAL A 328 -2.39 -20.80 -8.65
C VAL A 328 -1.88 -19.36 -8.75
N ILE A 329 -2.80 -18.41 -8.93
CA ILE A 329 -2.50 -16.98 -8.96
C ILE A 329 -2.99 -16.35 -7.66
N LEU A 330 -2.09 -15.69 -6.95
CA LEU A 330 -2.42 -14.90 -5.77
C LEU A 330 -2.74 -13.46 -6.20
N ALA A 331 -3.90 -12.95 -5.85
CA ALA A 331 -4.32 -11.60 -6.17
C ALA A 331 -4.61 -10.79 -4.91
N ILE A 332 -4.03 -9.59 -4.83
CA ILE A 332 -4.12 -8.68 -3.69
C ILE A 332 -4.80 -7.40 -4.17
N GLU A 333 -6.10 -7.28 -3.89
CA GLU A 333 -6.95 -6.27 -4.53
C GLU A 333 -7.46 -5.18 -3.56
N PRO A 334 -7.53 -3.91 -4.01
CA PRO A 334 -7.83 -2.75 -3.19
C PRO A 334 -9.34 -2.60 -2.99
N TRP A 335 -9.71 -1.63 -2.16
CA TRP A 335 -11.10 -1.38 -1.77
C TRP A 335 -11.89 -0.52 -2.77
N ASN A 336 -11.23 0.29 -3.59
CA ASN A 336 -11.88 1.42 -4.28
C ASN A 336 -12.90 1.03 -5.36
N PHE A 337 -12.66 -0.09 -6.05
CA PHE A 337 -13.61 -0.71 -6.95
C PHE A 337 -13.63 -2.22 -6.66
N PRO A 338 -14.35 -2.64 -5.60
CA PRO A 338 -14.18 -3.95 -5.02
C PRO A 338 -14.56 -5.11 -5.96
N TYR A 339 -15.45 -4.92 -6.93
CA TYR A 339 -15.78 -5.96 -7.91
C TYR A 339 -15.01 -5.81 -9.21
N TYR A 340 -14.85 -4.58 -9.70
CA TYR A 340 -14.15 -4.35 -10.96
C TYR A 340 -12.70 -4.83 -10.89
N GLN A 341 -12.00 -4.56 -9.79
CA GLN A 341 -10.61 -5.00 -9.63
C GLN A 341 -10.50 -6.53 -9.62
N LEU A 342 -11.39 -7.22 -8.90
CA LEU A 342 -11.43 -8.68 -8.91
C LEU A 342 -11.72 -9.23 -10.31
N ALA A 343 -12.71 -8.67 -11.02
CA ALA A 343 -13.13 -9.11 -12.36
C ALA A 343 -12.00 -9.01 -13.39
N ARG A 344 -11.14 -7.98 -13.32
CA ARG A 344 -9.96 -7.81 -14.18
C ARG A 344 -8.94 -8.94 -14.05
N VAL A 345 -8.84 -9.53 -12.86
CA VAL A 345 -7.97 -10.66 -12.61
C VAL A 345 -8.68 -11.97 -12.95
N VAL A 346 -9.86 -12.22 -12.37
CA VAL A 346 -10.50 -13.54 -12.50
C VAL A 346 -11.09 -13.80 -13.87
N GLY A 347 -11.59 -12.76 -14.56
CA GLY A 347 -12.12 -12.87 -15.91
C GLY A 347 -11.14 -13.58 -16.83
N PRO A 348 -9.92 -13.04 -17.03
CA PRO A 348 -8.91 -13.69 -17.86
C PRO A 348 -8.32 -14.94 -17.20
N GLN A 349 -7.97 -14.91 -15.91
CA GLN A 349 -7.19 -16.01 -15.33
C GLN A 349 -8.00 -17.31 -15.22
N LEU A 350 -9.30 -17.23 -14.94
CA LEU A 350 -10.14 -18.42 -14.87
C LEU A 350 -10.41 -19.00 -16.26
N VAL A 351 -10.63 -18.19 -17.30
CA VAL A 351 -10.85 -18.74 -18.67
C VAL A 351 -9.58 -19.35 -19.28
N VAL A 352 -8.39 -18.84 -18.94
CA VAL A 352 -7.10 -19.46 -19.32
C VAL A 352 -6.95 -20.84 -18.68
N GLY A 353 -7.52 -21.04 -17.48
CA GLY A 353 -7.42 -22.30 -16.73
C GLY A 353 -6.48 -22.22 -15.52
N ASN A 354 -6.05 -21.02 -15.13
CA ASN A 354 -5.49 -20.81 -13.81
C ASN A 354 -6.61 -20.89 -12.76
N VAL A 355 -6.22 -21.10 -11.51
CA VAL A 355 -7.10 -20.91 -10.33
C VAL A 355 -6.60 -19.72 -9.54
N ALA A 356 -7.49 -19.10 -8.76
CA ALA A 356 -7.18 -17.84 -8.09
C ALA A 356 -7.46 -17.86 -6.59
N ILE A 357 -6.48 -17.41 -5.82
CA ILE A 357 -6.61 -17.09 -4.40
C ILE A 357 -6.58 -15.57 -4.26
N MET A 358 -7.58 -15.02 -3.60
CA MET A 358 -7.83 -13.59 -3.52
C MET A 358 -7.72 -13.14 -2.08
N LYS A 359 -6.95 -12.07 -1.86
CA LYS A 359 -6.97 -11.30 -0.63
C LYS A 359 -7.49 -9.92 -0.95
N HIS A 360 -8.70 -9.65 -0.50
CA HIS A 360 -9.30 -8.33 -0.65
C HIS A 360 -8.83 -7.35 0.43
N ALA A 361 -9.19 -6.08 0.29
CA ALA A 361 -8.88 -5.05 1.26
C ALA A 361 -9.71 -5.25 2.55
N PRO A 362 -9.14 -4.98 3.73
CA PRO A 362 -9.82 -5.19 5.02
C PRO A 362 -11.15 -4.44 5.23
N SER A 363 -11.38 -3.38 4.46
CA SER A 363 -12.55 -2.49 4.59
C SER A 363 -13.77 -2.92 3.77
N VAL A 364 -13.65 -3.93 2.90
CA VAL A 364 -14.73 -4.39 2.00
C VAL A 364 -15.02 -5.90 2.11
N PRO A 365 -15.14 -6.46 3.34
CA PRO A 365 -15.33 -7.90 3.50
C PRO A 365 -16.65 -8.45 2.96
N GLN A 366 -17.73 -7.65 2.91
CA GLN A 366 -19.00 -8.12 2.36
C GLN A 366 -18.96 -8.18 0.83
N CYS A 367 -18.27 -7.26 0.17
CA CYS A 367 -17.99 -7.35 -1.26
C CYS A 367 -17.17 -8.62 -1.55
N ALA A 368 -16.14 -8.90 -0.76
CA ALA A 368 -15.32 -10.10 -0.89
C ALA A 368 -16.16 -11.39 -0.87
N LEU A 369 -17.05 -11.52 0.12
CA LEU A 369 -17.96 -12.66 0.23
C LEU A 369 -19.00 -12.72 -0.90
N ALA A 370 -19.51 -11.57 -1.34
CA ALA A 370 -20.47 -11.52 -2.44
C ALA A 370 -19.84 -12.00 -3.75
N PHE A 371 -18.61 -11.59 -4.03
CA PHE A 371 -17.89 -12.01 -5.22
C PHE A 371 -17.44 -13.48 -5.16
N ALA A 372 -17.14 -14.02 -3.98
CA ALA A 372 -16.93 -15.47 -3.80
C ALA A 372 -18.20 -16.26 -4.12
N ARG A 373 -19.33 -15.85 -3.54
CA ARG A 373 -20.66 -16.45 -3.81
C ARG A 373 -21.03 -16.40 -5.28
N LEU A 374 -20.66 -15.34 -6.00
CA LEU A 374 -20.89 -15.21 -7.44
C LEU A 374 -20.38 -16.43 -8.22
N PHE A 375 -19.15 -16.85 -7.97
CA PHE A 375 -18.53 -17.98 -8.68
C PHE A 375 -19.07 -19.33 -8.22
N GLU A 376 -19.43 -19.46 -6.95
CA GLU A 376 -20.16 -20.63 -6.44
C GLU A 376 -21.51 -20.79 -7.17
N GLU A 377 -22.31 -19.72 -7.25
CA GLU A 377 -23.59 -19.70 -7.95
C GLU A 377 -23.44 -19.93 -9.47
N ALA A 378 -22.34 -19.45 -10.07
CA ALA A 378 -22.03 -19.70 -11.47
C ALA A 378 -21.65 -21.17 -11.76
N GLY A 379 -21.42 -21.97 -10.72
CA GLY A 379 -21.04 -23.39 -10.80
C GLY A 379 -19.53 -23.61 -10.97
N ALA A 380 -18.70 -22.68 -10.50
CA ALA A 380 -17.26 -22.91 -10.41
C ALA A 380 -16.97 -23.99 -9.35
N PRO A 381 -16.14 -25.00 -9.65
CA PRO A 381 -15.68 -25.95 -8.64
C PRO A 381 -14.98 -25.25 -7.46
N GLN A 382 -15.20 -25.76 -6.25
CA GLN A 382 -14.54 -25.26 -5.04
C GLN A 382 -13.01 -25.26 -5.23
N GLY A 383 -12.36 -24.11 -5.05
CA GLY A 383 -10.92 -23.92 -5.23
C GLY A 383 -10.52 -23.17 -6.50
N VAL A 384 -11.42 -23.09 -7.49
CA VAL A 384 -11.17 -22.32 -8.73
C VAL A 384 -11.07 -20.83 -8.44
N TYR A 385 -11.98 -20.32 -7.60
CA TYR A 385 -11.92 -19.02 -6.98
C TYR A 385 -11.99 -19.21 -5.47
N THR A 386 -11.08 -18.61 -4.73
CA THR A 386 -11.07 -18.65 -3.26
C THR A 386 -10.76 -17.26 -2.71
N ASN A 387 -11.65 -16.71 -1.88
CA ASN A 387 -11.35 -15.52 -1.09
C ASN A 387 -10.82 -15.93 0.29
N LEU A 388 -9.70 -15.34 0.72
CA LEU A 388 -9.15 -15.52 2.05
C LEU A 388 -9.01 -14.17 2.77
N PHE A 389 -9.36 -14.17 4.06
CA PHE A 389 -9.17 -13.02 4.95
C PHE A 389 -7.78 -13.10 5.58
N CYS A 390 -6.74 -12.98 4.75
CA CYS A 390 -5.36 -13.20 5.18
C CYS A 390 -4.72 -11.98 5.86
N SER A 391 -3.91 -12.28 6.87
CA SER A 391 -2.92 -11.35 7.40
C SER A 391 -1.80 -11.07 6.37
N VAL A 392 -0.98 -10.06 6.64
CA VAL A 392 0.20 -9.76 5.79
C VAL A 392 1.23 -10.89 5.85
N SER A 393 1.41 -11.56 6.99
CA SER A 393 2.35 -12.68 7.11
C SER A 393 1.88 -13.89 6.30
N GLN A 394 0.58 -14.21 6.35
CA GLN A 394 0.01 -15.29 5.56
C GLN A 394 0.16 -15.03 4.04
N ILE A 395 0.03 -13.76 3.61
CA ILE A 395 0.31 -13.39 2.22
C ILE A 395 1.77 -13.63 1.87
N SER A 396 2.69 -13.30 2.77
CA SER A 396 4.12 -13.60 2.60
C SER A 396 4.36 -15.10 2.45
N ASP A 397 3.73 -15.93 3.28
CA ASP A 397 3.85 -17.39 3.20
C ASP A 397 3.29 -17.96 1.89
N LEU A 398 2.15 -17.45 1.42
CA LEU A 398 1.57 -17.80 0.11
C LEU A 398 2.49 -17.39 -1.05
N ILE A 399 3.12 -16.21 -1.00
CA ILE A 399 4.11 -15.78 -2.00
C ILE A 399 5.34 -16.68 -1.95
N ASP A 400 5.68 -17.29 -0.81
CA ASP A 400 6.83 -18.17 -0.68
C ASP A 400 6.57 -19.59 -1.20
N ASP A 401 5.33 -20.08 -1.11
CA ASP A 401 4.92 -21.41 -1.54
C ASP A 401 5.13 -21.64 -3.06
N PHE A 402 5.59 -22.83 -3.44
CA PHE A 402 5.91 -23.15 -4.83
C PHE A 402 4.68 -23.35 -5.73
N ARG A 403 3.51 -23.63 -5.14
CA ARG A 403 2.25 -23.88 -5.84
C ARG A 403 1.63 -22.59 -6.37
N VAL A 404 1.89 -21.46 -5.70
CA VAL A 404 1.59 -20.13 -6.23
C VAL A 404 2.59 -19.81 -7.33
N ARG A 405 2.13 -19.46 -8.54
CA ARG A 405 3.00 -19.29 -9.71
C ARG A 405 3.00 -17.86 -10.27
N GLY A 406 2.02 -17.06 -9.86
CA GLY A 406 1.96 -15.64 -10.15
C GLY A 406 1.33 -14.86 -9.02
N VAL A 407 1.72 -13.58 -8.90
CA VAL A 407 1.15 -12.65 -7.93
C VAL A 407 0.71 -11.39 -8.66
N THR A 408 -0.50 -10.93 -8.41
CA THR A 408 -0.96 -9.60 -8.84
C THR A 408 -1.28 -8.75 -7.62
N LEU A 409 -0.91 -7.48 -7.66
CA LEU A 409 -1.27 -6.51 -6.65
C LEU A 409 -1.70 -5.22 -7.31
N THR A 410 -2.89 -4.76 -6.92
CA THR A 410 -3.34 -3.40 -7.17
C THR A 410 -3.35 -2.60 -5.87
N GLY A 411 -2.61 -1.50 -5.81
CA GLY A 411 -2.49 -0.74 -4.56
C GLY A 411 -1.34 0.27 -4.50
N SER A 412 -0.81 0.50 -3.30
CA SER A 412 0.26 1.49 -3.09
C SER A 412 1.61 1.01 -3.59
N GLU A 413 2.48 1.94 -4.01
CA GLU A 413 3.88 1.67 -4.38
C GLU A 413 4.63 0.84 -3.34
N LEU A 414 4.47 1.16 -2.05
CA LEU A 414 5.16 0.45 -0.95
C LEU A 414 4.76 -1.02 -0.86
N ALA A 415 3.47 -1.32 -1.05
CA ALA A 415 2.98 -2.69 -1.05
C ALA A 415 3.44 -3.43 -2.32
N GLY A 416 3.37 -2.77 -3.47
CA GLY A 416 3.80 -3.33 -4.74
C GLY A 416 5.29 -3.68 -4.77
N SER A 417 6.16 -2.79 -4.28
CA SER A 417 7.60 -3.06 -4.22
C SER A 417 7.92 -4.22 -3.29
N SER A 418 7.28 -4.31 -2.12
CA SER A 418 7.44 -5.42 -1.18
C SER A 418 7.02 -6.75 -1.78
N VAL A 419 5.88 -6.80 -2.49
CA VAL A 419 5.40 -8.01 -3.17
C VAL A 419 6.34 -8.40 -4.31
N ALA A 420 6.77 -7.45 -5.15
CA ALA A 420 7.70 -7.73 -6.24
C ALA A 420 9.05 -8.25 -5.76
N GLU A 421 9.62 -7.65 -4.71
CA GLU A 421 10.88 -8.11 -4.12
C GLU A 421 10.77 -9.58 -3.68
N GLN A 422 9.72 -9.90 -2.93
CA GLN A 422 9.54 -11.25 -2.39
C GLN A 422 9.24 -12.27 -3.50
N ALA A 423 8.31 -11.96 -4.41
CA ALA A 423 7.97 -12.82 -5.54
C ALA A 423 9.17 -13.05 -6.47
N GLY A 424 10.01 -12.03 -6.67
CA GLY A 424 11.25 -12.11 -7.44
C GLY A 424 12.25 -13.10 -6.86
N ARG A 425 12.41 -13.15 -5.53
CA ARG A 425 13.23 -14.17 -4.84
C ARG A 425 12.75 -15.60 -5.09
N LYS A 426 11.48 -15.77 -5.46
CA LYS A 426 10.86 -17.08 -5.75
C LYS A 426 10.60 -17.31 -7.24
N LEU A 427 11.11 -16.45 -8.11
CA LEU A 427 10.96 -16.53 -9.57
C LEU A 427 9.49 -16.60 -10.03
N LYS A 428 8.61 -15.88 -9.32
CA LYS A 428 7.19 -15.81 -9.64
C LYS A 428 6.93 -14.63 -10.57
N LYS A 429 6.02 -14.80 -11.52
CA LYS A 429 5.58 -13.67 -12.36
C LYS A 429 4.76 -12.69 -11.52
N VAL A 430 4.95 -11.40 -11.74
CA VAL A 430 4.23 -10.34 -11.02
C VAL A 430 3.56 -9.41 -12.01
N VAL A 431 2.34 -8.99 -11.71
CA VAL A 431 1.65 -7.85 -12.36
C VAL A 431 1.34 -6.83 -11.26
N LEU A 432 1.67 -5.57 -11.51
CA LEU A 432 1.48 -4.49 -10.54
C LEU A 432 0.74 -3.32 -11.20
N GLU A 433 -0.37 -2.92 -10.60
CA GLU A 433 -1.07 -1.67 -10.89
C GLU A 433 -1.00 -0.78 -9.65
N LEU A 434 -0.17 0.25 -9.70
CA LEU A 434 0.16 1.07 -8.55
C LEU A 434 -0.33 2.50 -8.74
N GLY A 435 -0.11 3.35 -7.75
CA GLY A 435 -0.59 4.74 -7.72
C GLY A 435 -0.38 5.53 -9.02
N GLY A 436 -1.22 6.54 -9.22
CA GLY A 436 -1.19 7.42 -10.38
C GLY A 436 -1.24 8.90 -9.97
N SER A 437 -0.64 9.78 -10.78
CA SER A 437 -0.83 11.23 -10.69
C SER A 437 -1.19 11.78 -12.07
N ASP A 438 -2.29 11.27 -12.60
CA ASP A 438 -2.66 11.38 -14.00
C ASP A 438 -2.88 12.84 -14.44
N PRO A 439 -2.23 13.30 -15.53
CA PRO A 439 -2.38 14.63 -16.05
C PRO A 439 -3.63 14.78 -16.93
N TYR A 440 -4.28 15.93 -16.82
CA TYR A 440 -5.37 16.39 -17.68
C TYR A 440 -4.91 17.65 -18.41
N ILE A 441 -4.45 17.45 -19.65
CA ILE A 441 -3.76 18.46 -20.45
C ILE A 441 -4.75 19.14 -21.38
N VAL A 442 -4.89 20.45 -21.28
CA VAL A 442 -5.78 21.26 -22.12
C VAL A 442 -4.92 22.17 -23.01
N LEU A 443 -4.77 21.79 -24.29
CA LEU A 443 -3.97 22.53 -25.27
C LEU A 443 -4.65 23.85 -25.70
N GLU A 444 -3.89 24.71 -26.39
CA GLU A 444 -4.31 26.05 -26.81
C GLU A 444 -5.53 26.02 -27.73
N ASP A 445 -5.66 24.97 -28.54
CA ASP A 445 -6.76 24.75 -29.50
C ASP A 445 -7.87 23.85 -28.93
N ALA A 446 -7.80 23.46 -27.66
CA ALA A 446 -8.84 22.63 -27.05
C ALA A 446 -10.18 23.36 -26.99
N ASP A 447 -11.26 22.61 -27.22
CA ASP A 447 -12.61 23.02 -26.86
C ASP A 447 -12.70 23.16 -25.33
N LEU A 448 -12.64 24.41 -24.88
CA LEU A 448 -12.53 24.72 -23.45
C LEU A 448 -13.81 24.39 -22.71
N GLU A 449 -14.98 24.61 -23.32
CA GLU A 449 -16.27 24.30 -22.71
C GLU A 449 -16.41 22.79 -22.50
N LYS A 450 -16.11 22.00 -23.53
CA LYS A 450 -16.13 20.54 -23.43
C LYS A 450 -15.13 20.04 -22.39
N ALA A 451 -13.89 20.55 -22.41
CA ALA A 451 -12.87 20.16 -21.44
C ALA A 451 -13.25 20.54 -20.00
N ILE A 452 -13.90 21.68 -19.77
CA ILE A 452 -14.44 22.03 -18.44
C ILE A 452 -15.58 21.08 -18.07
N SER A 453 -16.53 20.82 -18.98
CA SER A 453 -17.73 19.99 -18.71
C SER A 453 -17.40 18.58 -18.19
N GLN A 454 -16.25 18.03 -18.57
CA GLN A 454 -15.79 16.68 -18.20
C GLN A 454 -14.85 16.66 -16.99
N SER A 455 -14.34 17.83 -16.57
CA SER A 455 -13.25 17.94 -15.61
C SER A 455 -13.62 17.46 -14.21
N ALA A 456 -14.81 17.80 -13.69
CA ALA A 456 -15.25 17.30 -12.39
C ALA A 456 -15.44 15.78 -12.41
N MET A 457 -16.03 15.21 -13.46
CA MET A 457 -16.16 13.75 -13.55
C MET A 457 -14.79 13.08 -13.60
N ALA A 458 -13.85 13.61 -14.39
CA ALA A 458 -12.49 13.09 -14.49
C ALA A 458 -11.75 13.02 -13.13
N ARG A 459 -12.02 13.95 -12.21
CA ARG A 459 -11.43 13.96 -10.87
C ARG A 459 -12.28 13.25 -9.82
N LEU A 460 -13.61 13.31 -9.90
CA LEU A 460 -14.51 13.03 -8.78
C LEU A 460 -15.34 11.75 -8.93
N VAL A 461 -15.16 10.97 -10.00
CA VAL A 461 -15.66 9.58 -10.03
C VAL A 461 -15.14 8.87 -8.77
N ASN A 462 -16.05 8.21 -8.05
CA ASN A 462 -15.83 7.59 -6.74
C ASN A 462 -15.21 8.53 -5.69
N MET A 463 -15.63 9.81 -5.69
CA MET A 463 -15.08 10.87 -4.83
C MET A 463 -13.56 11.03 -5.05
N GLY A 464 -13.08 10.75 -6.26
CA GLY A 464 -11.65 10.79 -6.62
C GLY A 464 -10.80 9.66 -6.05
N GLN A 465 -11.42 8.63 -5.49
CA GLN A 465 -10.76 7.40 -5.04
C GLN A 465 -10.58 6.45 -6.23
N GLY A 466 -9.87 6.91 -7.27
CA GLY A 466 -9.59 6.17 -8.50
C GLY A 466 -8.12 6.27 -8.88
N CYS A 467 -7.54 5.14 -9.29
CA CYS A 467 -6.14 5.06 -9.74
C CYS A 467 -5.92 5.97 -10.96
N VAL A 468 -6.83 5.90 -11.95
CA VAL A 468 -6.77 6.72 -13.18
C VAL A 468 -7.55 8.04 -13.14
N SER A 469 -8.04 8.48 -11.98
CA SER A 469 -8.71 9.78 -11.89
C SER A 469 -7.70 10.90 -12.16
N SER A 470 -8.07 11.89 -12.98
CA SER A 470 -7.21 13.03 -13.34
C SER A 470 -6.87 13.90 -12.14
N LYS A 471 -5.61 13.89 -11.68
CA LYS A 471 -5.17 14.56 -10.43
C LYS A 471 -4.52 15.91 -10.69
N ARG A 472 -3.86 16.08 -11.84
CA ARG A 472 -3.13 17.29 -12.22
C ARG A 472 -3.76 17.91 -13.47
N PHE A 473 -4.46 19.01 -13.33
CA PHE A 473 -5.03 19.77 -14.44
C PHE A 473 -3.97 20.76 -14.94
N ILE A 474 -3.61 20.66 -16.21
CA ILE A 474 -2.54 21.43 -16.84
C ILE A 474 -3.15 22.16 -18.03
N VAL A 475 -3.35 23.47 -17.90
CA VAL A 475 -4.00 24.29 -18.94
C VAL A 475 -2.98 25.20 -19.60
N VAL A 476 -2.93 25.16 -20.93
CA VAL A 476 -2.03 26.02 -21.70
C VAL A 476 -2.68 27.39 -21.95
N GLY A 477 -1.96 28.45 -21.56
CA GLY A 477 -2.36 29.85 -21.73
C GLY A 477 -3.04 30.45 -20.51
N LYS A 478 -2.55 31.62 -20.05
CA LYS A 478 -2.99 32.28 -18.81
C LYS A 478 -4.48 32.60 -18.76
N GLU A 479 -5.03 33.18 -19.82
CA GLU A 479 -6.44 33.54 -19.90
C GLU A 479 -7.35 32.31 -19.90
N ARG A 480 -6.98 31.29 -20.69
CA ARG A 480 -7.67 29.99 -20.73
C ARG A 480 -7.64 29.29 -19.37
N GLY A 481 -6.51 29.35 -18.69
CA GLY A 481 -6.35 28.82 -17.33
C GLY A 481 -7.30 29.47 -16.32
N ALA A 482 -7.49 30.79 -16.38
CA ALA A 482 -8.44 31.48 -15.51
C ALA A 482 -9.89 31.05 -15.76
N ILE A 483 -10.30 30.94 -17.03
CA ILE A 483 -11.64 30.48 -17.42
C ILE A 483 -11.87 29.03 -16.98
N PHE A 484 -10.88 28.15 -17.19
CA PHE A 484 -10.98 26.75 -16.79
C PHE A 484 -11.09 26.61 -15.28
N LEU A 485 -10.27 27.33 -14.52
CA LEU A 485 -10.30 27.29 -13.07
C LEU A 485 -11.66 27.72 -12.52
N ASP A 486 -12.23 28.80 -13.03
CA ASP A 486 -13.58 29.28 -12.65
C ASP A 486 -14.66 28.22 -12.96
N GLY A 487 -14.60 27.60 -14.16
CA GLY A 487 -15.50 26.52 -14.54
C GLY A 487 -15.39 25.29 -13.63
N LEU A 488 -14.17 24.89 -13.28
CA LEU A 488 -13.91 23.76 -12.38
C LEU A 488 -14.40 24.04 -10.96
N VAL A 489 -14.16 25.26 -10.44
CA VAL A 489 -14.67 25.71 -9.13
C VAL A 489 -16.20 25.60 -9.09
N LYS A 490 -16.90 26.14 -10.09
CA LYS A 490 -18.37 26.08 -10.19
C LYS A 490 -18.89 24.64 -10.15
N GLN A 491 -18.23 23.72 -10.86
CA GLN A 491 -18.63 22.31 -10.82
C GLN A 491 -18.44 21.67 -9.44
N PHE A 492 -17.31 21.94 -8.79
CA PHE A 492 -17.01 21.40 -7.45
C PHE A 492 -18.01 21.92 -6.41
N GLU A 493 -18.34 23.21 -6.47
CA GLU A 493 -19.28 23.86 -5.55
C GLU A 493 -20.74 23.48 -5.83
N SER A 494 -21.07 22.98 -7.03
CA SER A 494 -22.42 22.55 -7.38
C SER A 494 -22.81 21.18 -6.79
N LEU A 495 -21.86 20.44 -6.21
CA LEU A 495 -22.10 19.07 -5.74
C LEU A 495 -22.94 19.04 -4.45
N GLN A 496 -23.87 18.10 -4.40
CA GLN A 496 -24.81 17.93 -3.29
C GLN A 496 -24.32 16.81 -2.38
N VAL A 497 -23.94 17.19 -1.16
CA VAL A 497 -23.48 16.26 -0.12
C VAL A 497 -24.67 15.48 0.44
N GLY A 498 -24.60 14.16 0.47
CA GLY A 498 -25.75 13.37 0.89
C GLY A 498 -25.45 11.91 1.22
N ASP A 499 -26.52 11.16 1.41
CA ASP A 499 -26.46 9.70 1.50
C ASP A 499 -26.13 9.15 0.11
N PRO A 500 -25.06 8.37 -0.07
CA PRO A 500 -24.70 7.79 -1.37
C PRO A 500 -25.75 6.81 -1.91
N ALA A 501 -26.69 6.31 -1.11
CA ALA A 501 -27.84 5.53 -1.57
C ALA A 501 -28.95 6.39 -2.21
N ASP A 502 -28.97 7.70 -1.94
CA ASP A 502 -29.89 8.65 -2.55
C ASP A 502 -29.38 9.10 -3.93
N ARG A 503 -30.23 9.01 -4.95
CA ARG A 503 -29.91 9.36 -6.33
C ARG A 503 -29.73 10.87 -6.54
N SER A 504 -30.23 11.72 -5.64
CA SER A 504 -29.95 13.17 -5.72
C SER A 504 -28.55 13.54 -5.21
N THR A 505 -27.87 12.65 -4.50
CA THR A 505 -26.53 12.89 -3.97
C THR A 505 -25.50 12.87 -5.09
N SER A 506 -24.66 13.90 -5.16
CA SER A 506 -23.50 13.96 -6.07
C SER A 506 -22.15 14.03 -5.35
N LEU A 507 -22.15 14.09 -4.01
CA LEU A 507 -20.96 14.00 -3.17
C LEU A 507 -21.20 13.08 -1.96
N GLY A 508 -20.57 11.91 -1.99
CA GLY A 508 -20.58 10.89 -0.95
C GLY A 508 -19.36 11.00 -0.02
N PRO A 509 -19.25 10.10 0.97
CA PRO A 509 -18.08 10.03 1.84
C PRO A 509 -16.89 9.35 1.14
N LEU A 510 -15.70 9.52 1.71
CA LEU A 510 -14.53 8.68 1.45
C LEU A 510 -14.64 7.37 2.21
N VAL A 511 -13.89 6.34 1.80
CA VAL A 511 -13.98 4.99 2.37
C VAL A 511 -13.72 4.91 3.88
N SER A 512 -12.90 5.82 4.44
CA SER A 512 -12.45 5.70 5.83
C SER A 512 -12.01 7.02 6.45
N GLU A 513 -12.02 7.07 7.78
CA GLU A 513 -11.42 8.16 8.56
C GLU A 513 -9.93 8.36 8.21
N ARG A 514 -9.18 7.26 8.04
CA ARG A 514 -7.77 7.31 7.63
C ARG A 514 -7.58 8.02 6.30
N ALA A 515 -8.48 7.81 5.33
CA ALA A 515 -8.44 8.49 4.03
C ALA A 515 -8.64 10.00 4.19
N ILE A 516 -9.61 10.43 5.01
CA ILE A 516 -9.80 11.85 5.34
C ILE A 516 -8.55 12.45 5.96
N GLN A 517 -8.00 11.81 7.00
CA GLN A 517 -6.86 12.34 7.72
C GLN A 517 -5.62 12.46 6.82
N GLY A 518 -5.39 11.47 5.96
CA GLY A 518 -4.34 11.51 4.95
C GLY A 518 -4.50 12.69 3.99
N LEU A 519 -5.69 12.87 3.41
CA LEU A 519 -5.95 13.97 2.48
C LEU A 519 -5.87 15.34 3.15
N LEU A 520 -6.41 15.50 4.36
CA LEU A 520 -6.28 16.74 5.13
C LEU A 520 -4.81 17.06 5.43
N ALA A 521 -4.00 16.05 5.75
CA ALA A 521 -2.56 16.24 5.95
C ALA A 521 -1.87 16.69 4.64
N GLN A 522 -2.23 16.12 3.50
CA GLN A 522 -1.71 16.54 2.19
C GLN A 522 -2.12 17.99 1.86
N ILE A 523 -3.40 18.35 2.05
CA ILE A 523 -3.94 19.70 1.82
C ILE A 523 -3.24 20.72 2.72
N ASN A 524 -3.13 20.43 4.02
CA ASN A 524 -2.47 21.32 4.98
C ASN A 524 -0.96 21.44 4.70
N GLY A 525 -0.31 20.33 4.34
CA GLY A 525 1.09 20.31 3.92
C GLY A 525 1.33 21.14 2.67
N ALA A 526 0.44 21.06 1.68
CA ALA A 526 0.51 21.88 0.47
C ALA A 526 0.40 23.37 0.81
N LYS A 527 -0.60 23.75 1.62
CA LYS A 527 -0.81 25.14 2.06
C LYS A 527 0.37 25.68 2.87
N ALA A 528 0.93 24.89 3.77
CA ALA A 528 2.10 25.27 4.57
C ALA A 528 3.35 25.53 3.71
N ASN A 529 3.42 24.91 2.52
CA ASN A 529 4.51 25.07 1.56
C ASN A 529 4.13 25.97 0.37
N GLY A 530 3.31 27.00 0.62
CA GLY A 530 3.07 28.09 -0.32
C GLY A 530 1.97 27.86 -1.36
N ALA A 531 1.36 26.68 -1.41
CA ALA A 531 0.22 26.46 -2.31
C ALA A 531 -1.05 27.19 -1.82
N ARG A 532 -1.92 27.55 -2.75
CA ARG A 532 -3.17 28.25 -2.47
C ARG A 532 -4.36 27.30 -2.62
N ILE A 533 -5.21 27.23 -1.60
CA ILE A 533 -6.49 26.53 -1.67
C ILE A 533 -7.51 27.48 -2.30
N VAL A 534 -8.06 27.11 -3.47
CA VAL A 534 -9.03 27.93 -4.22
C VAL A 534 -10.45 27.72 -3.70
N THR A 535 -10.81 26.45 -3.48
CA THR A 535 -12.09 26.05 -2.87
C THR A 535 -11.89 24.76 -2.06
N GLY A 536 -12.80 24.51 -1.11
CA GLY A 536 -12.80 23.35 -0.23
C GLY A 536 -11.65 23.28 0.79
N GLY A 537 -11.15 22.07 1.03
CA GLY A 537 -9.99 21.80 1.88
C GLY A 537 -10.31 21.35 3.30
N LYS A 538 -11.59 21.16 3.65
CA LYS A 538 -12.01 20.81 5.02
C LYS A 538 -12.86 19.55 5.06
N ARG A 539 -12.92 18.94 6.24
CA ARG A 539 -13.94 17.95 6.58
C ARG A 539 -15.30 18.65 6.60
N ILE A 540 -16.31 18.01 6.01
CA ILE A 540 -17.68 18.49 6.08
C ILE A 540 -18.25 18.11 7.45
N ASP A 541 -18.85 19.07 8.15
CA ASP A 541 -19.40 18.88 9.50
C ASP A 541 -20.71 18.07 9.47
N ARG A 542 -20.56 16.75 9.36
CA ARG A 542 -21.64 15.75 9.40
C ARG A 542 -21.08 14.39 9.84
N PRO A 543 -21.95 13.44 10.24
CA PRO A 543 -21.53 12.06 10.49
C PRO A 543 -20.85 11.43 9.27
N GLY A 544 -19.92 10.50 9.52
CA GLY A 544 -19.18 9.81 8.48
C GLY A 544 -17.93 10.55 8.00
N PHE A 545 -17.45 10.14 6.82
CA PHE A 545 -16.15 10.52 6.29
C PHE A 545 -16.27 11.43 5.06
N TYR A 546 -16.88 12.60 5.21
CA TYR A 546 -17.08 13.56 4.13
C TYR A 546 -15.98 14.63 4.06
N LEU A 547 -15.43 14.85 2.86
CA LEU A 547 -14.40 15.86 2.58
C LEU A 547 -14.90 16.81 1.48
N GLU A 548 -14.66 18.11 1.65
CA GLU A 548 -14.93 19.11 0.61
C GLU A 548 -14.07 18.85 -0.64
N PRO A 549 -14.66 18.88 -1.85
CA PRO A 549 -13.91 18.89 -3.10
C PRO A 549 -12.96 20.09 -3.10
N THR A 550 -11.67 19.82 -3.31
CA THR A 550 -10.61 20.80 -3.09
C THR A 550 -9.85 21.06 -4.37
N ILE A 551 -9.61 22.34 -4.68
CA ILE A 551 -8.74 22.75 -5.79
C ILE A 551 -7.55 23.52 -5.22
N ILE A 552 -6.34 23.13 -5.60
CA ILE A 552 -5.08 23.68 -5.10
C ILE A 552 -4.28 24.25 -6.28
N THR A 553 -3.88 25.51 -6.19
CA THR A 553 -3.00 26.21 -7.17
C THR A 553 -1.68 26.61 -6.54
N ASP A 554 -0.79 27.22 -7.33
CA ASP A 554 0.46 27.80 -6.86
C ASP A 554 1.40 26.75 -6.22
N ILE A 555 1.37 25.53 -6.76
CA ILE A 555 2.16 24.39 -6.31
C ILE A 555 3.55 24.46 -6.95
N SER A 556 4.57 24.83 -6.19
CA SER A 556 5.96 24.80 -6.67
C SER A 556 6.51 23.36 -6.70
N LYS A 557 7.68 23.16 -7.33
CA LYS A 557 8.34 21.84 -7.38
C LYS A 557 8.77 21.33 -6.00
N GLU A 558 9.05 22.25 -5.08
CA GLU A 558 9.44 21.97 -3.70
C GLU A 558 8.24 21.64 -2.82
N ASN A 559 7.01 21.95 -3.28
CA ASN A 559 5.81 21.62 -2.55
C ASN A 559 5.60 20.09 -2.52
N PRO A 560 5.40 19.46 -1.36
CA PRO A 560 5.25 18.00 -1.26
C PRO A 560 4.14 17.44 -2.15
N LEU A 561 3.05 18.19 -2.34
CA LEU A 561 1.91 17.78 -3.16
C LEU A 561 2.30 17.54 -4.62
N TYR A 562 3.36 18.20 -5.12
CA TYR A 562 3.82 18.09 -6.50
C TYR A 562 4.13 16.64 -6.91
N GLN A 563 4.69 15.84 -6.01
CA GLN A 563 5.07 14.44 -6.26
C GLN A 563 4.12 13.42 -5.61
N GLN A 564 3.06 13.86 -4.94
CA GLN A 564 2.14 12.98 -4.23
C GLN A 564 0.93 12.61 -5.09
N GLU A 565 0.39 11.43 -4.83
CA GLU A 565 -0.95 11.04 -5.27
C GLU A 565 -1.98 11.52 -4.23
N THR A 566 -3.00 12.25 -4.70
CA THR A 566 -4.20 12.56 -3.91
C THR A 566 -5.32 11.59 -4.26
N PHE A 567 -5.48 10.55 -3.43
CA PHE A 567 -6.50 9.51 -3.64
C PHE A 567 -7.86 9.92 -3.06
N GLY A 568 -8.38 11.05 -3.54
CA GLY A 568 -9.64 11.66 -3.12
C GLY A 568 -9.99 12.88 -3.97
N PRO A 569 -10.93 13.74 -3.50
CA PRO A 569 -11.51 14.82 -4.29
C PRO A 569 -10.63 16.07 -4.24
N VAL A 570 -9.32 15.93 -4.51
CA VAL A 570 -8.33 17.01 -4.47
C VAL A 570 -7.65 17.13 -5.83
N ALA A 571 -7.82 18.27 -6.49
CA ALA A 571 -7.25 18.60 -7.79
C ALA A 571 -6.08 19.58 -7.65
N SER A 572 -4.94 19.22 -8.23
CA SER A 572 -3.81 20.13 -8.43
C SER A 572 -3.97 20.85 -9.77
N PHE A 573 -3.92 22.18 -9.76
CA PHE A 573 -4.18 22.99 -10.95
C PHE A 573 -2.97 23.84 -11.35
N TYR A 574 -2.58 23.73 -12.61
CA TYR A 574 -1.40 24.37 -13.20
C TYR A 574 -1.78 25.10 -14.48
N VAL A 575 -1.13 26.24 -14.69
CA VAL A 575 -1.20 27.01 -15.93
C VAL A 575 0.20 27.12 -16.48
N VAL A 576 0.37 26.77 -17.76
CA VAL A 576 1.66 26.76 -18.46
C VAL A 576 1.58 27.61 -19.73
N ASN A 577 2.72 28.02 -20.27
CA ASN A 577 2.75 28.97 -21.39
C ASN A 577 2.52 28.31 -22.75
N ASN A 578 2.92 27.06 -22.90
CA ASN A 578 2.90 26.34 -24.18
C ASN A 578 2.80 24.81 -23.97
N GLU A 579 2.60 24.09 -25.08
CA GLU A 579 2.56 22.62 -25.12
C GLU A 579 3.81 21.94 -24.54
N GLU A 580 5.01 22.47 -24.80
CA GLU A 580 6.27 21.86 -24.33
C GLU A 580 6.35 21.86 -22.79
N GLU A 581 6.00 22.98 -22.16
CA GLU A 581 5.90 23.08 -20.71
C GLU A 581 4.82 22.14 -20.15
N ALA A 582 3.70 21.95 -20.87
CA ALA A 582 2.64 21.03 -20.48
C ALA A 582 3.12 19.58 -20.47
N ILE A 583 3.82 19.14 -21.53
CA ILE A 583 4.40 17.80 -21.64
C ILE A 583 5.44 17.59 -20.54
N LYS A 584 6.33 18.57 -20.35
CA LYS A 584 7.38 18.51 -19.31
C LYS A 584 6.75 18.36 -17.92
N LEU A 585 5.75 19.17 -17.59
CA LEU A 585 5.05 19.07 -16.31
C LEU A 585 4.29 17.75 -16.17
N ALA A 586 3.61 17.30 -17.22
CA ALA A 586 2.89 16.03 -17.24
C ALA A 586 3.81 14.84 -16.92
N ASN A 587 5.03 14.83 -17.48
CA ASN A 587 6.00 13.76 -17.27
C ASN A 587 6.84 13.90 -15.99
N ASP A 588 6.89 15.09 -15.36
CA ASP A 588 7.67 15.40 -14.15
C ASP A 588 7.03 14.83 -12.87
N THR A 589 6.77 13.52 -12.91
CA THR A 589 6.28 12.71 -11.81
C THR A 589 6.86 11.31 -11.94
N LYS A 590 6.99 10.62 -10.81
CA LYS A 590 7.39 9.20 -10.77
C LYS A 590 6.32 8.25 -11.31
N PHE A 591 5.08 8.71 -11.43
CA PHE A 591 3.93 7.92 -11.88
C PHE A 591 3.74 7.97 -13.40
N GLY A 592 2.99 7.01 -13.95
CA GLY A 592 2.67 6.93 -15.37
C GLY A 592 1.56 5.92 -15.65
N LEU A 593 0.37 6.14 -15.07
CA LEU A 593 -0.76 5.22 -15.21
C LEU A 593 -1.68 5.61 -16.38
N GLY A 594 -2.49 6.65 -16.20
CA GLY A 594 -3.35 7.22 -17.23
C GLY A 594 -3.04 8.69 -17.49
N SER A 595 -3.61 9.23 -18.58
CA SER A 595 -3.50 10.63 -18.94
C SER A 595 -4.62 11.05 -19.90
N SER A 596 -4.91 12.35 -19.96
CA SER A 596 -5.94 12.91 -20.83
C SER A 596 -5.43 14.14 -21.55
N ILE A 597 -5.67 14.22 -22.86
CA ILE A 597 -5.24 15.32 -23.72
C ILE A 597 -6.45 15.89 -24.45
N TRP A 598 -6.64 17.21 -24.38
CA TRP A 598 -7.76 17.91 -25.00
C TRP A 598 -7.25 18.83 -26.09
N SER A 599 -7.78 18.68 -27.30
CA SER A 599 -7.41 19.45 -28.49
C SER A 599 -8.42 19.20 -29.63
N THR A 600 -8.71 20.22 -30.42
CA THR A 600 -9.53 20.06 -31.63
C THR A 600 -8.73 19.51 -32.80
N ASN A 601 -7.40 19.62 -32.77
CA ASN A 601 -6.48 18.98 -33.72
C ASN A 601 -6.01 17.59 -33.24
N ILE A 602 -6.65 16.54 -33.77
CA ILE A 602 -6.36 15.15 -33.39
C ILE A 602 -4.95 14.70 -33.74
N GLU A 603 -4.38 15.17 -34.85
CA GLU A 603 -3.00 14.81 -35.23
C GLU A 603 -1.99 15.40 -34.26
N ARG A 604 -2.21 16.65 -33.83
CA ARG A 604 -1.43 17.30 -32.78
C ARG A 604 -1.56 16.54 -31.46
N ALA A 605 -2.79 16.22 -31.05
CA ALA A 605 -3.06 15.47 -29.82
C ALA A 605 -2.35 14.10 -29.80
N ARG A 606 -2.30 13.40 -30.94
CA ARG A 606 -1.55 12.14 -31.07
C ARG A 606 -0.05 12.33 -30.91
N LYS A 607 0.54 13.37 -31.50
CA LYS A 607 1.97 13.70 -31.32
C LYS A 607 2.29 14.05 -29.87
N VAL A 608 1.37 14.71 -29.16
CA VAL A 608 1.53 14.95 -27.72
C VAL A 608 1.40 13.63 -26.95
N ALA A 609 0.43 12.79 -27.30
CA ALA A 609 0.25 11.48 -26.67
C ALA A 609 1.51 10.60 -26.75
N ASP A 610 2.21 10.59 -27.90
CA ASP A 610 3.46 9.86 -28.09
C ASP A 610 4.60 10.33 -27.16
N GLN A 611 4.49 11.55 -26.61
CA GLN A 611 5.47 12.14 -25.70
C GLN A 611 5.06 12.00 -24.22
N ILE A 612 3.84 11.58 -23.92
CA ILE A 612 3.40 11.38 -22.54
C ILE A 612 3.86 10.02 -22.03
N GLU A 613 4.61 10.01 -20.94
CA GLU A 613 5.16 8.81 -20.32
C GLU A 613 4.14 8.16 -19.38
N SER A 614 3.06 7.63 -19.96
CA SER A 614 1.95 6.99 -19.28
C SER A 614 1.58 5.68 -19.95
N GLY A 615 1.07 4.71 -19.18
CA GLY A 615 0.62 3.43 -19.74
C GLY A 615 -0.62 3.55 -20.61
N MET A 616 -1.45 4.55 -20.35
CA MET A 616 -2.66 4.87 -21.13
C MET A 616 -2.76 6.37 -21.40
N VAL A 617 -3.22 6.72 -22.60
CA VAL A 617 -3.47 8.11 -23.03
C VAL A 617 -4.81 8.21 -23.72
N PHE A 618 -5.65 9.14 -23.26
CA PHE A 618 -6.98 9.39 -23.80
C PHE A 618 -7.03 10.78 -24.45
N ILE A 619 -7.58 10.87 -25.67
CA ILE A 619 -7.72 12.14 -26.39
C ILE A 619 -9.19 12.56 -26.38
N ASN A 620 -9.46 13.78 -25.90
CA ASN A 620 -10.80 14.37 -25.75
C ASN A 620 -11.76 13.54 -24.88
N SER A 621 -11.20 12.79 -23.94
CA SER A 621 -11.89 12.02 -22.91
C SER A 621 -10.99 11.91 -21.68
N PHE A 622 -11.59 11.77 -20.50
CA PHE A 622 -10.86 11.27 -19.34
C PHE A 622 -10.61 9.76 -19.45
N ALA A 623 -9.78 9.21 -18.58
CA ALA A 623 -9.44 7.79 -18.60
C ALA A 623 -10.67 6.91 -18.33
N GLN A 624 -11.16 6.27 -19.39
CA GLN A 624 -12.26 5.32 -19.35
C GLN A 624 -11.92 4.18 -20.30
N ALA A 625 -11.56 3.02 -19.73
CA ALA A 625 -11.26 1.81 -20.49
C ALA A 625 -12.52 0.93 -20.58
N GLY A 626 -12.73 0.29 -21.73
CA GLY A 626 -13.65 -0.85 -21.86
C GLY A 626 -12.94 -2.17 -21.57
N PRO A 627 -13.66 -3.31 -21.51
CA PRO A 627 -13.07 -4.62 -21.28
C PRO A 627 -11.98 -5.01 -22.29
N GLU A 628 -12.08 -4.48 -23.51
CA GLU A 628 -11.16 -4.71 -24.62
C GLU A 628 -9.86 -3.90 -24.54
N SER A 629 -9.83 -2.87 -23.70
CA SER A 629 -8.75 -1.88 -23.66
C SER A 629 -7.70 -2.26 -22.60
N PRO A 630 -6.43 -2.54 -22.98
CA PRO A 630 -5.39 -2.85 -22.01
C PRO A 630 -5.21 -1.74 -20.98
N PHE A 631 -5.15 -2.13 -19.72
CA PHE A 631 -5.01 -1.23 -18.58
C PHE A 631 -3.76 -1.57 -17.80
N GLY A 632 -2.93 -0.57 -17.52
CA GLY A 632 -1.77 -0.73 -16.64
C GLY A 632 -0.79 0.42 -16.84
N GLY A 633 0.13 0.58 -15.89
CA GLY A 633 1.05 1.72 -15.86
C GLY A 633 2.43 1.45 -16.45
N VAL A 634 3.26 2.47 -16.32
CA VAL A 634 4.73 2.45 -16.46
C VAL A 634 5.35 3.20 -15.27
N LYS A 635 6.69 3.22 -15.19
CA LYS A 635 7.43 3.83 -14.06
C LYS A 635 7.00 3.22 -12.72
N ASN A 636 6.77 4.05 -11.70
CA ASN A 636 6.32 3.60 -10.38
C ASN A 636 4.83 3.23 -10.34
N SER A 637 4.08 3.42 -11.41
CA SER A 637 2.70 2.93 -11.51
C SER A 637 2.62 1.43 -11.80
N GLY A 638 3.77 0.73 -11.84
CA GLY A 638 3.86 -0.71 -11.97
C GLY A 638 4.12 -1.20 -13.38
N TYR A 639 3.83 -2.47 -13.63
CA TYR A 639 4.10 -3.17 -14.89
C TYR A 639 3.17 -4.37 -15.09
N GLY A 640 3.08 -4.81 -16.34
CA GLY A 640 2.04 -5.74 -16.80
C GLY A 640 0.77 -5.01 -17.23
N ARG A 641 -0.15 -5.75 -17.83
CA ARG A 641 -1.45 -5.24 -18.28
C ARG A 641 -2.57 -6.12 -17.75
N GLU A 642 -3.69 -5.51 -17.43
CA GLU A 642 -4.97 -6.16 -17.22
C GLU A 642 -5.92 -5.74 -18.35
N LEU A 643 -7.07 -6.39 -18.49
CA LEU A 643 -8.02 -6.15 -19.60
C LEU A 643 -7.43 -6.46 -21.01
N GLY A 644 -8.31 -6.56 -22.01
CA GLY A 644 -7.97 -6.88 -23.40
C GLY A 644 -7.21 -8.21 -23.61
N GLU A 645 -6.68 -8.39 -24.82
CA GLU A 645 -5.83 -9.54 -25.20
C GLU A 645 -4.50 -9.56 -24.41
N LEU A 646 -3.97 -8.40 -24.05
CA LEU A 646 -2.70 -8.34 -23.31
C LEU A 646 -2.87 -8.88 -21.89
N GLY A 647 -3.96 -8.56 -21.20
CA GLY A 647 -4.18 -8.98 -19.82
C GLY A 647 -4.41 -10.49 -19.64
N ILE A 648 -5.07 -11.13 -20.61
CA ILE A 648 -5.18 -12.60 -20.60
C ILE A 648 -3.82 -13.29 -20.79
N GLY A 649 -2.86 -12.59 -21.42
CA GLY A 649 -1.51 -13.07 -21.64
C GLY A 649 -0.54 -12.92 -20.47
N GLU A 650 -0.96 -12.34 -19.33
CA GLU A 650 -0.01 -12.12 -18.23
C GLU A 650 0.38 -13.42 -17.52
N PHE A 651 -0.55 -14.14 -16.90
CA PHE A 651 -0.19 -15.35 -16.16
C PHE A 651 -0.30 -16.63 -17.00
N VAL A 652 0.40 -16.64 -18.15
CA VAL A 652 0.42 -17.78 -19.08
C VAL A 652 1.86 -18.19 -19.42
N ASN A 653 2.02 -19.44 -19.82
CA ASN A 653 3.20 -19.94 -20.49
C ASN A 653 2.95 -20.00 -22.00
N ARG A 654 3.75 -19.25 -22.78
CA ARG A 654 3.79 -19.37 -24.25
C ARG A 654 4.81 -20.45 -24.61
N LYS A 655 4.30 -21.66 -24.86
CA LYS A 655 5.07 -22.89 -25.01
C LYS A 655 5.31 -23.18 -26.50
N LEU A 656 6.58 -23.30 -26.88
CA LEU A 656 6.96 -23.85 -28.18
C LEU A 656 6.68 -25.36 -28.20
N ILE A 657 5.90 -25.80 -29.18
CA ILE A 657 5.73 -27.21 -29.52
C ILE A 657 6.25 -27.37 -30.94
N LYS A 658 7.29 -28.20 -31.09
CA LYS A 658 7.90 -28.49 -32.38
C LYS A 658 7.91 -30.00 -32.59
N VAL A 659 7.43 -30.45 -33.74
CA VAL A 659 7.57 -31.85 -34.16
C VAL A 659 8.91 -31.99 -34.89
N THR A 660 9.80 -32.85 -34.37
CA THR A 660 11.05 -33.22 -35.03
C THR A 660 11.01 -34.72 -35.33
N ALA A 661 11.35 -35.09 -36.56
CA ALA A 661 11.44 -36.49 -36.99
C ALA A 661 12.66 -37.20 -36.38
#